data_AF-A0A8T7MDX8-F1
#
_entry.id   AF-A0A8T7MDX8-F1
#
_cell.length_a   1.000
_cell.length_b   1.000
_cell.length_c   1.000
_cell.angle_alpha   90.00
_cell.angle_beta   90.00
_cell.angle_gamma   90.00
#
_symmetry.space_group_name_H-M   'P 1'
#
loop_
_entity.id
_entity.type
_entity.pdbx_description
1 polymer ?
#
loop_
_entity_poly.entity_id
_entity_poly.type
_entity_poly.pdbx_seq_one_letter_code
_entity_poly.pdbx_strand_id
1 'polypeptide(L)'
;MSINLIHYPAIGYEKEIDRPLTRANVEQLLWQQEMANGLDLNKRNLRGADLSGLDLRDANLQGARLEGATLLRANLSRADLRGAKLEGADLSGAVLSSAVLWGADLRGANLRGADFWEAVMIGADLRGADLRGAKLEGTDLEEAKLEGADLRGARLEGANVGVASQDRSEPQHLTLATALAEKERQSAALKVALAEAERQQLNLRTELGQALNQSQLIAQALTQGDFGTPVTRYSEVRFPAQMSVGQQATLEVNLTLQELTASGITTPPSQAWLDHLASVTVNLSAPGFELLSPPTQMVELYPDRDSTPLNFLLAARYEGEESVSVSFWQRGKFVQCLKLKVVVTAAPSAPLIPISNIALFKPADTHTTPPDVQIYLDSSYSALTGKTLLDFSVDYFDGHYQILREPAGQLELDGEPRTIFEGLFERLHRLGAERKAEGQPLRGEEMLVELARIGQKIYQDYFPEKLKATYRTFRQSAKTMLIISNEPWIPWELTYFHDRDDSQELQDRYKGFLCEKFVVSRWLSATSMLGEIPLSTACCVIPSTFSREPLESFEDLRQDGSKVQILTPALPTKALLLERLGRGGFNLLHFTGSVGTTLPNSDHSSFRLENGEELLPTDFDTPKIEGFLKRTAPFFFLNGCQNESTCFEPVKLGGWATQLLKLGSSLLIGTLWEVNDQLAAEFARSFYTELLDGKTFGEASFIARHYIRALNPTDPAWLAYTLYADPQARLAPCETSCR
;
A
#
# COMPACT_ATOMS: atom_id res chain seq x y z
N MET A 1 -17.39 49.38 -15.99
CA MET A 1 -18.70 48.91 -16.46
C MET A 1 -19.17 47.86 -15.48
N SER A 2 -20.14 48.21 -14.64
CA SER A 2 -20.68 47.34 -13.60
C SER A 2 -21.51 46.23 -14.23
N ILE A 3 -21.08 44.97 -14.08
CA ILE A 3 -21.93 43.82 -14.38
C ILE A 3 -22.68 43.49 -13.09
N ASN A 4 -23.98 43.76 -13.10
CA ASN A 4 -24.90 43.45 -12.01
C ASN A 4 -24.90 41.94 -11.74
N LEU A 5 -24.34 41.52 -10.62
CA LEU A 5 -24.66 40.25 -9.98
C LEU A 5 -26.12 40.32 -9.53
N ILE A 6 -27.00 39.65 -10.27
CA ILE A 6 -28.38 39.42 -9.83
C ILE A 6 -28.29 38.50 -8.61
N HIS A 7 -28.43 39.07 -7.42
CA HIS A 7 -28.75 38.32 -6.22
C HIS A 7 -30.13 37.67 -6.41
N TYR A 8 -30.16 36.35 -6.62
CA TYR A 8 -31.38 35.57 -6.42
C TYR A 8 -31.54 35.31 -4.92
N PRO A 9 -32.73 35.58 -4.33
CA PRO A 9 -32.98 35.18 -2.95
C PRO A 9 -33.03 33.66 -2.86
N ALA A 10 -32.61 33.10 -1.73
CA ALA A 10 -32.95 31.72 -1.36
C ALA A 10 -34.48 31.60 -1.26
N ILE A 11 -35.11 31.02 -2.29
CA ILE A 11 -36.56 30.77 -2.37
C ILE A 11 -36.77 29.25 -2.27
N GLY A 12 -37.73 28.84 -1.44
CA GLY A 12 -37.93 27.48 -0.91
C GLY A 12 -37.75 26.29 -1.87
N TYR A 13 -36.98 25.31 -1.39
CA TYR A 13 -36.56 24.06 -2.06
C TYR A 13 -37.70 23.14 -2.58
N GLU A 14 -38.94 23.31 -2.15
CA GLU A 14 -40.04 22.41 -2.55
C GLU A 14 -40.74 22.79 -3.86
N LYS A 15 -40.64 24.05 -4.33
CA LYS A 15 -41.34 24.50 -5.56
C LYS A 15 -40.58 24.24 -6.86
N GLU A 16 -39.32 23.84 -6.78
CA GLU A 16 -38.43 23.75 -7.95
C GLU A 16 -38.29 22.35 -8.55
N ILE A 17 -38.65 21.30 -7.80
CA ILE A 17 -38.51 19.89 -8.23
C ILE A 17 -39.51 19.53 -9.33
N ASP A 18 -40.71 20.14 -9.31
CA ASP A 18 -41.76 19.90 -10.30
C ASP A 18 -41.59 20.69 -11.61
N ARG A 19 -40.71 21.70 -11.65
CA ARG A 19 -40.50 22.50 -12.87
C ARG A 19 -39.83 21.61 -13.93
N PRO A 20 -40.42 21.45 -15.14
CA PRO A 20 -39.81 20.66 -16.19
C PRO A 20 -38.48 21.31 -16.63
N LEU A 21 -37.40 20.53 -16.58
CA LEU A 21 -36.09 20.88 -17.08
C LEU A 21 -36.00 20.49 -18.55
N THR A 22 -35.49 21.43 -19.35
CA THR A 22 -35.19 21.22 -20.78
C THR A 22 -33.73 20.84 -20.97
N ARG A 23 -33.36 20.39 -22.18
CA ARG A 23 -31.96 20.15 -22.59
C ARG A 23 -31.04 21.30 -22.18
N ALA A 24 -31.43 22.53 -22.51
CA ALA A 24 -30.64 23.73 -22.23
C ALA A 24 -30.44 23.95 -20.72
N ASN A 25 -31.42 23.59 -19.89
CA ASN A 25 -31.26 23.67 -18.44
C ASN A 25 -30.25 22.63 -17.94
N VAL A 26 -30.31 21.40 -18.45
CA VAL A 26 -29.37 20.33 -18.08
C VAL A 26 -27.96 20.63 -18.57
N GLU A 27 -27.79 21.10 -19.79
CA GLU A 27 -26.50 21.56 -20.32
C GLU A 27 -25.95 22.70 -19.45
N GLN A 28 -26.76 23.71 -19.12
CA GLN A 28 -26.33 24.79 -18.24
C GLN A 28 -25.87 24.28 -16.86
N LEU A 29 -26.57 23.31 -16.28
CA LEU A 29 -26.19 22.70 -15.00
C LEU A 29 -24.88 21.92 -15.12
N LEU A 30 -24.67 21.18 -16.23
CA LEU A 30 -23.41 20.51 -16.53
C LEU A 30 -22.24 21.52 -16.56
N TRP A 31 -22.39 22.63 -17.29
CA TRP A 31 -21.38 23.71 -17.33
C TRP A 31 -21.10 24.36 -15.96
N GLN A 32 -22.10 24.41 -15.06
CA GLN A 32 -21.95 25.01 -13.73
C GLN A 32 -21.34 24.06 -12.70
N GLN A 33 -21.53 22.74 -12.85
CA GLN A 33 -21.12 21.72 -11.87
C GLN A 33 -19.85 20.94 -12.26
N GLU A 34 -19.20 21.28 -13.37
CA GLU A 34 -17.87 20.75 -13.76
C GLU A 34 -16.77 20.93 -12.70
N MET A 35 -17.01 21.68 -11.62
CA MET A 35 -16.05 21.93 -10.52
C MET A 35 -16.48 21.34 -9.15
N ALA A 36 -17.61 20.65 -9.04
CA ALA A 36 -18.11 20.11 -7.77
C ALA A 36 -18.98 18.84 -7.95
N ASN A 37 -18.41 17.66 -7.68
CA ASN A 37 -19.11 16.40 -7.34
C ASN A 37 -20.38 16.03 -8.16
N GLY A 38 -20.25 15.67 -9.44
CA GLY A 38 -21.31 15.02 -10.23
C GLY A 38 -22.59 15.85 -10.47
N LEU A 39 -23.32 15.58 -11.56
CA LEU A 39 -24.55 16.30 -11.87
C LEU A 39 -25.71 15.81 -10.97
N ASP A 40 -26.30 16.67 -10.13
CA ASP A 40 -27.44 16.31 -9.28
C ASP A 40 -28.80 16.71 -9.90
N LEU A 41 -29.55 15.70 -10.31
CA LEU A 41 -30.90 15.78 -10.87
C LEU A 41 -31.92 14.95 -10.05
N ASN A 42 -31.62 14.67 -8.77
CA ASN A 42 -32.49 13.88 -7.89
C ASN A 42 -33.93 14.41 -7.90
N LYS A 43 -34.88 13.53 -8.19
CA LYS A 43 -36.33 13.79 -8.25
C LYS A 43 -36.79 14.88 -9.24
N ARG A 44 -35.89 15.45 -10.03
CA ARG A 44 -36.23 16.54 -10.97
C ARG A 44 -37.20 16.07 -12.06
N ASN A 45 -38.02 17.00 -12.54
CA ASN A 45 -38.93 16.76 -13.66
C ASN A 45 -38.22 16.94 -15.01
N LEU A 46 -37.99 15.84 -15.72
CA LEU A 46 -37.32 15.77 -17.03
C LEU A 46 -38.23 15.09 -18.08
N ARG A 47 -39.55 15.08 -17.86
CA ARG A 47 -40.50 14.40 -18.76
C ARG A 47 -40.43 14.96 -20.17
N GLY A 48 -40.30 14.07 -21.15
CA GLY A 48 -40.18 14.45 -22.56
C GLY A 48 -38.94 15.30 -22.89
N ALA A 49 -37.97 15.42 -21.98
CA ALA A 49 -36.76 16.19 -22.24
C ALA A 49 -35.87 15.47 -23.26
N ASP A 50 -35.25 16.23 -24.16
CA ASP A 50 -34.22 15.71 -25.06
C ASP A 50 -32.84 15.83 -24.40
N LEU A 51 -32.29 14.71 -24.00
CA LEU A 51 -30.96 14.55 -23.39
C LEU A 51 -30.03 13.74 -24.31
N SER A 52 -30.35 13.64 -25.60
CA SER A 52 -29.61 12.82 -26.56
C SER A 52 -28.13 13.19 -26.62
N GLY A 53 -27.25 12.19 -26.49
CA GLY A 53 -25.80 12.35 -26.59
C GLY A 53 -25.14 13.16 -25.47
N LEU A 54 -25.86 13.54 -24.41
CA LEU A 54 -25.25 14.23 -23.27
C LEU A 54 -24.35 13.29 -22.45
N ASP A 55 -23.30 13.86 -21.87
CA ASP A 55 -22.46 13.17 -20.87
C ASP A 55 -23.05 13.41 -19.48
N LEU A 56 -23.68 12.37 -18.95
CA LEU A 56 -24.33 12.30 -17.65
C LEU A 56 -23.66 11.21 -16.78
N ARG A 57 -22.35 10.94 -17.01
CA ARG A 57 -21.57 10.03 -16.17
C ARG A 57 -21.59 10.47 -14.72
N ASP A 58 -21.72 9.51 -13.83
CA ASP A 58 -21.76 9.73 -12.38
C ASP A 58 -22.91 10.67 -11.92
N ALA A 59 -23.92 10.93 -12.76
CA ALA A 59 -25.05 11.80 -12.42
C ALA A 59 -26.00 11.14 -11.40
N ASN A 60 -26.50 11.92 -10.44
CA ASN A 60 -27.56 11.51 -9.52
C ASN A 60 -28.93 11.80 -10.14
N LEU A 61 -29.61 10.78 -10.63
CA LEU A 61 -30.96 10.80 -11.21
C LEU A 61 -31.96 10.02 -10.35
N GLN A 62 -31.65 9.77 -9.08
CA GLN A 62 -32.52 8.98 -8.21
C GLN A 62 -33.91 9.64 -8.10
N GLY A 63 -34.95 8.86 -8.39
CA GLY A 63 -36.34 9.31 -8.41
C GLY A 63 -36.68 10.34 -9.50
N ALA A 64 -35.77 10.65 -10.43
CA ALA A 64 -36.02 11.60 -11.51
C ALA A 64 -37.19 11.15 -12.39
N ARG A 65 -37.94 12.12 -12.92
CA ARG A 65 -39.16 11.90 -13.72
C ARG A 65 -38.82 12.08 -15.19
N LEU A 66 -38.44 11.01 -15.86
CA LEU A 66 -37.95 10.94 -17.25
C LEU A 66 -38.98 10.28 -18.19
N GLU A 67 -40.25 10.23 -17.82
CA GLU A 67 -41.28 9.58 -18.65
C GLU A 67 -41.33 10.22 -20.04
N GLY A 68 -41.19 9.40 -21.08
CA GLY A 68 -41.11 9.82 -22.49
C GLY A 68 -39.89 10.67 -22.88
N ALA A 69 -38.86 10.78 -22.05
CA ALA A 69 -37.63 11.51 -22.38
C ALA A 69 -36.80 10.81 -23.47
N THR A 70 -36.02 11.58 -24.23
CA THR A 70 -35.09 11.06 -25.25
C THR A 70 -33.67 11.10 -24.71
N LEU A 71 -33.08 9.94 -24.42
CA LEU A 71 -31.68 9.75 -23.99
C LEU A 71 -30.86 8.97 -25.04
N LEU A 72 -31.23 9.10 -26.32
CA LEU A 72 -30.56 8.46 -27.45
C LEU A 72 -29.04 8.68 -27.37
N ARG A 73 -28.28 7.59 -27.24
CA ARG A 73 -26.80 7.59 -27.14
C ARG A 73 -26.22 8.48 -26.03
N ALA A 74 -26.99 8.82 -24.99
CA ALA A 74 -26.46 9.52 -23.82
C ALA A 74 -25.47 8.61 -23.06
N ASN A 75 -24.48 9.22 -22.40
CA ASN A 75 -23.56 8.50 -21.53
C ASN A 75 -24.02 8.63 -20.08
N LEU A 76 -24.50 7.54 -19.50
CA LEU A 76 -25.00 7.40 -18.13
C LEU A 76 -24.14 6.39 -17.35
N SER A 77 -22.89 6.15 -17.74
CA SER A 77 -22.03 5.20 -17.01
C SER A 77 -21.90 5.62 -15.55
N ARG A 78 -22.08 4.67 -14.63
CA ARG A 78 -22.08 4.89 -13.17
C ARG A 78 -23.12 5.90 -12.66
N ALA A 79 -24.13 6.27 -13.46
CA ALA A 79 -25.21 7.13 -12.98
C ALA A 79 -26.10 6.39 -11.96
N ASP A 80 -26.63 7.12 -10.99
CA ASP A 80 -27.60 6.61 -10.02
C ASP A 80 -29.02 6.95 -10.47
N LEU A 81 -29.74 5.95 -10.98
CA LEU A 81 -31.12 6.02 -11.49
C LEU A 81 -32.10 5.29 -10.56
N ARG A 82 -31.75 5.08 -9.28
CA ARG A 82 -32.62 4.35 -8.33
C ARG A 82 -34.03 4.95 -8.28
N GLY A 83 -35.04 4.15 -8.53
CA GLY A 83 -36.44 4.58 -8.56
C GLY A 83 -36.79 5.66 -9.60
N ALA A 84 -35.93 5.91 -10.60
CA ALA A 84 -36.23 6.83 -11.68
C ALA A 84 -37.42 6.34 -12.52
N LYS A 85 -38.22 7.27 -13.05
CA LYS A 85 -39.40 6.97 -13.88
C LYS A 85 -39.06 7.19 -15.34
N LEU A 86 -38.85 6.13 -16.08
CA LEU A 86 -38.41 6.10 -17.48
C LEU A 86 -39.46 5.45 -18.40
N GLU A 87 -40.73 5.39 -17.98
CA GLU A 87 -41.82 4.81 -18.78
C GLU A 87 -41.86 5.47 -20.18
N GLY A 88 -41.75 4.64 -21.22
CA GLY A 88 -41.74 5.08 -22.63
C GLY A 88 -40.55 5.94 -23.06
N ALA A 89 -39.48 6.05 -22.26
CA ALA A 89 -38.27 6.80 -22.63
C ALA A 89 -37.48 6.09 -23.76
N ASP A 90 -36.77 6.86 -24.58
CA ASP A 90 -35.87 6.34 -25.62
C ASP A 90 -34.42 6.40 -25.16
N LEU A 91 -33.86 5.27 -24.73
CA LEU A 91 -32.44 5.11 -24.39
C LEU A 91 -31.69 4.28 -25.43
N SER A 92 -32.15 4.26 -26.68
CA SER A 92 -31.49 3.45 -27.70
C SER A 92 -30.01 3.85 -27.87
N GLY A 93 -29.13 2.86 -27.83
CA GLY A 93 -27.67 3.03 -27.88
C GLY A 93 -27.06 3.83 -26.73
N ALA A 94 -27.78 4.11 -25.64
CA ALA A 94 -27.22 4.77 -24.46
C ALA A 94 -26.20 3.87 -23.75
N VAL A 95 -25.22 4.48 -23.07
CA VAL A 95 -24.21 3.77 -22.29
C VAL A 95 -24.57 3.86 -20.81
N LEU A 96 -24.98 2.76 -20.20
CA LEU A 96 -25.38 2.62 -18.80
C LEU A 96 -24.46 1.64 -18.02
N SER A 97 -23.23 1.44 -18.50
CA SER A 97 -22.29 0.52 -17.86
C SER A 97 -22.05 0.91 -16.38
N SER A 98 -22.18 -0.06 -15.49
CA SER A 98 -22.09 0.10 -14.03
C SER A 98 -23.10 1.12 -13.44
N ALA A 99 -24.17 1.47 -14.14
CA ALA A 99 -25.23 2.34 -13.61
C ALA A 99 -26.13 1.59 -12.61
N VAL A 100 -26.74 2.31 -11.66
CA VAL A 100 -27.62 1.73 -10.64
C VAL A 100 -29.08 2.11 -10.93
N LEU A 101 -29.89 1.14 -11.35
CA LEU A 101 -31.29 1.29 -11.73
C LEU A 101 -32.25 0.55 -10.79
N TRP A 102 -31.89 0.36 -9.52
CA TRP A 102 -32.74 -0.37 -8.56
C TRP A 102 -34.15 0.21 -8.51
N GLY A 103 -35.15 -0.62 -8.85
CA GLY A 103 -36.56 -0.25 -8.80
C GLY A 103 -36.95 0.84 -9.79
N ALA A 104 -36.14 1.11 -10.82
CA ALA A 104 -36.49 2.04 -11.88
C ALA A 104 -37.66 1.51 -12.72
N ASP A 105 -38.52 2.42 -13.18
CA ASP A 105 -39.66 2.10 -14.03
C ASP A 105 -39.30 2.32 -15.50
N LEU A 106 -39.01 1.24 -16.23
CA LEU A 106 -38.60 1.23 -17.64
C LEU A 106 -39.70 0.64 -18.54
N ARG A 107 -40.96 0.65 -18.09
CA ARG A 107 -42.08 0.07 -18.85
C ARG A 107 -42.20 0.70 -20.23
N GLY A 108 -42.23 -0.14 -21.27
CA GLY A 108 -42.30 0.31 -22.67
C GLY A 108 -41.12 1.15 -23.17
N ALA A 109 -40.01 1.23 -22.43
CA ALA A 109 -38.84 1.99 -22.85
C ALA A 109 -38.15 1.36 -24.08
N ASN A 110 -37.57 2.19 -24.95
CA ASN A 110 -36.72 1.73 -26.04
C ASN A 110 -35.27 1.65 -25.58
N LEU A 111 -34.76 0.44 -25.38
CA LEU A 111 -33.42 0.12 -24.90
C LEU A 111 -32.57 -0.55 -25.99
N ARG A 112 -32.96 -0.43 -27.26
CA ARG A 112 -32.29 -1.11 -28.36
C ARG A 112 -30.82 -0.74 -28.44
N GLY A 113 -29.93 -1.73 -28.35
CA GLY A 113 -28.49 -1.54 -28.43
C GLY A 113 -27.86 -0.79 -27.25
N ALA A 114 -28.60 -0.56 -26.16
CA ALA A 114 -28.05 0.06 -24.96
C ALA A 114 -27.01 -0.85 -24.29
N ASP A 115 -26.03 -0.23 -23.62
CA ASP A 115 -24.93 -0.90 -22.93
C ASP A 115 -25.17 -0.92 -21.42
N PHE A 116 -25.46 -2.08 -20.85
CA PHE A 116 -25.70 -2.30 -19.41
C PHE A 116 -24.60 -3.15 -18.77
N TRP A 117 -23.39 -3.19 -19.33
CA TRP A 117 -22.28 -3.96 -18.75
C TRP A 117 -22.13 -3.68 -17.25
N GLU A 118 -22.26 -4.71 -16.41
CA GLU A 118 -22.21 -4.61 -14.93
C GLU A 118 -23.19 -3.61 -14.29
N ALA A 119 -24.27 -3.22 -14.98
CA ALA A 119 -25.31 -2.39 -14.39
C ALA A 119 -26.15 -3.18 -13.34
N VAL A 120 -26.68 -2.49 -12.35
CA VAL A 120 -27.53 -3.08 -11.30
C VAL A 120 -28.97 -2.68 -11.54
N MET A 121 -29.81 -3.63 -11.95
CA MET A 121 -31.22 -3.43 -12.33
C MET A 121 -32.19 -4.19 -11.43
N ILE A 122 -31.79 -4.45 -10.19
CA ILE A 122 -32.58 -5.22 -9.22
C ILE A 122 -33.98 -4.58 -9.07
N GLY A 123 -35.03 -5.39 -9.17
CA GLY A 123 -36.42 -4.94 -9.02
C GLY A 123 -36.91 -3.92 -10.07
N ALA A 124 -36.15 -3.67 -11.15
CA ALA A 124 -36.56 -2.74 -12.21
C ALA A 124 -37.76 -3.30 -13.00
N ASP A 125 -38.63 -2.41 -13.47
CA ASP A 125 -39.82 -2.77 -14.23
C ASP A 125 -39.60 -2.56 -15.73
N LEU A 126 -39.31 -3.64 -16.47
CA LEU A 126 -39.00 -3.64 -17.90
C LEU A 126 -40.19 -4.14 -18.76
N ARG A 127 -41.41 -4.17 -18.21
CA ARG A 127 -42.56 -4.75 -18.93
C ARG A 127 -42.79 -4.02 -20.26
N GLY A 128 -42.86 -4.79 -21.35
CA GLY A 128 -43.02 -4.26 -22.70
C GLY A 128 -41.83 -3.46 -23.27
N ALA A 129 -40.66 -3.45 -22.60
CA ALA A 129 -39.48 -2.74 -23.09
C ALA A 129 -38.84 -3.43 -24.31
N ASP A 130 -38.22 -2.64 -25.20
CA ASP A 130 -37.47 -3.14 -26.36
C ASP A 130 -35.97 -3.20 -26.05
N LEU A 131 -35.45 -4.38 -25.74
CA LEU A 131 -34.05 -4.64 -25.39
C LEU A 131 -33.26 -5.26 -26.55
N ARG A 132 -33.74 -5.14 -27.80
CA ARG A 132 -33.09 -5.80 -28.93
C ARG A 132 -31.64 -5.34 -29.10
N GLY A 133 -30.71 -6.28 -29.16
CA GLY A 133 -29.29 -5.98 -29.31
C GLY A 133 -28.64 -5.31 -28.09
N ALA A 134 -29.33 -5.20 -26.95
CA ALA A 134 -28.77 -4.65 -25.73
C ALA A 134 -27.64 -5.55 -25.20
N LYS A 135 -26.63 -4.94 -24.58
CA LYS A 135 -25.53 -5.63 -23.90
C LYS A 135 -25.85 -5.70 -22.41
N LEU A 136 -26.21 -6.88 -21.92
CA LEU A 136 -26.61 -7.12 -20.53
C LEU A 136 -25.59 -8.04 -19.83
N GLU A 137 -24.38 -8.14 -20.34
CA GLU A 137 -23.34 -8.97 -19.76
C GLU A 137 -22.95 -8.47 -18.36
N GLY A 138 -22.93 -9.39 -17.39
CA GLY A 138 -22.68 -9.06 -15.98
C GLY A 138 -23.76 -8.18 -15.31
N THR A 139 -24.88 -7.88 -15.97
CA THR A 139 -25.97 -7.09 -15.39
C THR A 139 -26.71 -7.89 -14.31
N ASP A 140 -27.02 -7.25 -13.18
CA ASP A 140 -27.88 -7.84 -12.15
C ASP A 140 -29.36 -7.52 -12.40
N LEU A 141 -30.15 -8.53 -12.74
CA LEU A 141 -31.59 -8.44 -13.04
C LEU A 141 -32.43 -9.17 -11.98
N GLU A 142 -31.91 -9.38 -10.78
CA GLU A 142 -32.67 -9.98 -9.68
C GLU A 142 -34.00 -9.25 -9.45
N GLU A 143 -35.11 -9.98 -9.34
CA GLU A 143 -36.47 -9.43 -9.18
C GLU A 143 -36.96 -8.47 -10.29
N ALA A 144 -36.23 -8.34 -11.42
CA ALA A 144 -36.66 -7.50 -12.53
C ALA A 144 -37.90 -8.08 -13.25
N LYS A 145 -38.84 -7.21 -13.64
CA LYS A 145 -40.09 -7.59 -14.32
C LYS A 145 -39.94 -7.48 -15.83
N LEU A 146 -39.88 -8.61 -16.53
CA LEU A 146 -39.60 -8.69 -17.97
C LEU A 146 -40.82 -9.07 -18.82
N GLU A 147 -42.04 -9.04 -18.28
CA GLU A 147 -43.22 -9.50 -19.01
C GLU A 147 -43.44 -8.68 -20.29
N GLY A 148 -43.44 -9.36 -21.44
CA GLY A 148 -43.61 -8.72 -22.75
C GLY A 148 -42.39 -7.96 -23.27
N ALA A 149 -41.23 -8.01 -22.60
CA ALA A 149 -40.00 -7.39 -23.09
C ALA A 149 -39.41 -8.15 -24.29
N ASP A 150 -38.87 -7.42 -25.28
CA ASP A 150 -38.23 -8.00 -26.48
C ASP A 150 -36.71 -8.06 -26.33
N LEU A 151 -36.19 -9.25 -26.01
CA LEU A 151 -34.76 -9.50 -25.80
C LEU A 151 -34.03 -10.04 -27.05
N ARG A 152 -34.62 -9.98 -28.25
CA ARG A 152 -34.00 -10.59 -29.44
C ARG A 152 -32.64 -9.97 -29.74
N GLY A 153 -31.60 -10.81 -29.78
CA GLY A 153 -30.22 -10.39 -30.04
C GLY A 153 -29.53 -9.69 -28.86
N ALA A 154 -30.17 -9.63 -27.69
CA ALA A 154 -29.50 -9.17 -26.47
C ALA A 154 -28.42 -10.16 -26.03
N ARG A 155 -27.33 -9.65 -25.46
CA ARG A 155 -26.21 -10.44 -24.92
C ARG A 155 -26.39 -10.56 -23.40
N LEU A 156 -26.54 -11.78 -22.87
CA LEU A 156 -26.90 -12.04 -21.47
C LEU A 156 -25.82 -12.84 -20.72
N GLU A 157 -24.58 -12.85 -21.22
CA GLU A 157 -23.50 -13.64 -20.63
C GLU A 157 -23.18 -13.15 -19.21
N GLY A 158 -23.36 -14.00 -18.20
CA GLY A 158 -23.15 -13.63 -16.80
C GLY A 158 -24.23 -12.74 -16.19
N ALA A 159 -25.36 -12.49 -16.88
CA ALA A 159 -26.48 -11.73 -16.33
C ALA A 159 -27.19 -12.54 -15.21
N ASN A 160 -27.42 -11.92 -14.05
CA ASN A 160 -28.17 -12.53 -12.95
C ASN A 160 -29.68 -12.36 -13.16
N VAL A 161 -30.30 -13.25 -13.94
CA VAL A 161 -31.75 -13.32 -14.07
C VAL A 161 -32.32 -14.22 -12.98
N GLY A 162 -32.66 -13.63 -11.84
CA GLY A 162 -33.34 -14.32 -10.73
C GLY A 162 -34.63 -15.01 -11.19
N VAL A 163 -35.03 -16.09 -10.49
CA VAL A 163 -36.12 -17.00 -10.87
C VAL A 163 -37.44 -16.24 -11.10
N ALA A 164 -37.70 -15.86 -12.35
CA ALA A 164 -38.93 -15.21 -12.74
C ALA A 164 -40.11 -16.18 -12.52
N SER A 165 -41.07 -15.77 -11.71
CA SER A 165 -42.32 -16.47 -11.49
C SER A 165 -43.06 -16.70 -12.81
N GLN A 166 -42.99 -17.94 -13.31
CA GLN A 166 -43.89 -18.42 -14.36
C GLN A 166 -45.28 -18.56 -13.76
N ASP A 167 -46.22 -17.70 -14.16
CA ASP A 167 -47.64 -18.04 -14.12
C ASP A 167 -48.15 -18.41 -15.51
N ARG A 168 -49.06 -19.38 -15.53
CA ARG A 168 -49.48 -20.21 -16.65
C ARG A 168 -50.51 -19.50 -17.53
N SER A 169 -50.30 -19.45 -18.84
CA SER A 169 -51.36 -19.68 -19.86
C SER A 169 -50.83 -19.66 -21.31
N GLU A 170 -50.70 -20.87 -21.88
CA GLU A 170 -50.98 -21.33 -23.26
C GLU A 170 -50.41 -20.65 -24.54
N PRO A 171 -50.34 -21.40 -25.68
CA PRO A 171 -49.17 -21.43 -26.54
C PRO A 171 -49.37 -20.78 -27.91
N GLN A 172 -48.27 -20.44 -28.60
CA GLN A 172 -48.27 -20.44 -30.07
C GLN A 172 -46.86 -20.63 -30.68
N HIS A 173 -46.68 -21.85 -31.21
CA HIS A 173 -46.00 -22.26 -32.44
C HIS A 173 -44.52 -21.91 -32.72
N LEU A 174 -43.74 -23.01 -32.66
CA LEU A 174 -42.99 -23.58 -33.79
C LEU A 174 -41.68 -22.89 -34.21
N THR A 175 -40.62 -23.06 -33.40
CA THR A 175 -39.21 -23.14 -33.87
C THR A 175 -38.25 -23.87 -32.90
N LEU A 176 -38.76 -24.43 -31.79
CA LEU A 176 -37.91 -24.95 -30.70
C LEU A 176 -37.35 -26.38 -30.93
N ALA A 177 -37.96 -27.18 -31.80
CA ALA A 177 -37.63 -28.60 -31.94
C ALA A 177 -36.27 -28.86 -32.61
N THR A 178 -35.78 -27.93 -33.43
CA THR A 178 -34.46 -28.04 -34.08
C THR A 178 -33.34 -27.49 -33.20
N ALA A 179 -33.61 -26.49 -32.36
CA ALA A 179 -32.63 -25.94 -31.41
C ALA A 179 -32.38 -26.87 -30.19
N LEU A 180 -33.39 -27.68 -29.80
CA LEU A 180 -33.24 -28.62 -28.67
C LEU A 180 -32.23 -29.75 -28.96
N ALA A 181 -32.14 -30.23 -30.20
CA ALA A 181 -31.24 -31.32 -30.57
C ALA A 181 -29.76 -30.91 -30.55
N GLU A 182 -29.45 -29.66 -30.87
CA GLU A 182 -28.09 -29.09 -30.79
C GLU A 182 -27.70 -28.82 -29.31
N LYS A 183 -28.66 -28.32 -28.52
CA LYS A 183 -28.49 -28.03 -27.08
C LYS A 183 -28.28 -29.30 -26.26
N GLU A 184 -28.91 -30.42 -26.60
CA GLU A 184 -28.72 -31.69 -25.88
C GLU A 184 -27.32 -32.28 -26.06
N ARG A 185 -26.70 -32.12 -27.24
CA ARG A 185 -25.30 -32.54 -27.48
C ARG A 185 -24.29 -31.69 -26.71
N GLN A 186 -24.48 -30.37 -26.70
CA GLN A 186 -23.61 -29.47 -25.93
C GLN A 186 -23.83 -29.59 -24.41
N SER A 187 -25.08 -29.85 -23.98
CA SER A 187 -25.43 -30.11 -22.57
C SER A 187 -24.79 -31.38 -22.04
N ALA A 188 -24.65 -32.44 -22.85
CA ALA A 188 -23.99 -33.67 -22.43
C ALA A 188 -22.49 -33.46 -22.15
N ALA A 189 -21.79 -32.70 -23.01
CA ALA A 189 -20.39 -32.36 -22.80
C ALA A 189 -20.18 -31.44 -21.59
N LEU A 190 -21.06 -30.45 -21.41
CA LEU A 190 -21.03 -29.53 -20.26
C LEU A 190 -21.33 -30.26 -18.95
N LYS A 191 -22.23 -31.26 -18.95
CA LYS A 191 -22.54 -32.07 -17.76
C LYS A 191 -21.37 -32.95 -17.31
N VAL A 192 -20.56 -33.44 -18.24
CA VAL A 192 -19.34 -34.21 -17.91
C VAL A 192 -18.26 -33.27 -17.33
N ALA A 193 -18.05 -32.11 -17.95
CA ALA A 193 -17.11 -31.11 -17.45
C ALA A 193 -17.55 -30.51 -16.10
N LEU A 194 -18.85 -30.29 -15.90
CA LEU A 194 -19.42 -29.85 -14.63
C LEU A 194 -19.29 -30.92 -13.56
N ALA A 195 -19.54 -32.20 -13.90
CA ALA A 195 -19.34 -33.30 -12.94
C ALA A 195 -17.87 -33.48 -12.56
N GLU A 196 -16.92 -33.25 -13.46
CA GLU A 196 -15.48 -33.24 -13.16
C GLU A 196 -15.07 -32.02 -12.31
N ALA A 197 -15.61 -30.83 -12.61
CA ALA A 197 -15.40 -29.62 -11.82
C ALA A 197 -16.01 -29.75 -10.42
N GLU A 198 -17.20 -30.33 -10.28
CA GLU A 198 -17.83 -30.63 -8.99
C GLU A 198 -17.05 -31.69 -8.21
N ARG A 199 -16.45 -32.69 -8.89
CA ARG A 199 -15.54 -33.65 -8.26
C ARG A 199 -14.25 -33.00 -7.78
N GLN A 200 -13.68 -32.10 -8.58
CA GLN A 200 -12.50 -31.31 -8.18
C GLN A 200 -12.84 -30.36 -7.02
N GLN A 201 -14.01 -29.72 -7.03
CA GLN A 201 -14.46 -28.85 -5.96
C GLN A 201 -14.81 -29.62 -4.68
N LEU A 202 -15.33 -30.84 -4.80
CA LEU A 202 -15.55 -31.75 -3.68
C LEU A 202 -14.23 -32.27 -3.10
N ASN A 203 -13.25 -32.62 -3.95
CA ASN A 203 -11.91 -32.97 -3.51
C ASN A 203 -11.23 -31.79 -2.84
N LEU A 204 -11.29 -30.58 -3.41
CA LEU A 204 -10.78 -29.36 -2.79
C LEU A 204 -11.49 -29.03 -1.48
N ARG A 205 -12.81 -29.23 -1.37
CA ARG A 205 -13.55 -29.07 -0.10
C ARG A 205 -13.21 -30.15 0.91
N THR A 206 -12.87 -31.35 0.46
CA THR A 206 -12.45 -32.46 1.33
C THR A 206 -11.01 -32.25 1.80
N GLU A 207 -10.12 -31.77 0.93
CA GLU A 207 -8.75 -31.35 1.25
C GLU A 207 -8.74 -30.11 2.13
N LEU A 208 -9.58 -29.11 1.86
CA LEU A 208 -9.78 -27.93 2.71
C LEU A 208 -10.42 -28.32 4.03
N GLY A 209 -11.37 -29.26 4.05
CA GLY A 209 -11.98 -29.80 5.25
C GLY A 209 -10.99 -30.61 6.09
N GLN A 210 -10.11 -31.38 5.44
CA GLN A 210 -9.01 -32.10 6.10
C GLN A 210 -7.95 -31.12 6.61
N ALA A 211 -7.60 -30.08 5.85
CA ALA A 211 -6.69 -29.02 6.24
C ALA A 211 -7.26 -28.15 7.37
N LEU A 212 -8.57 -27.87 7.38
CA LEU A 212 -9.28 -27.19 8.46
C LEU A 212 -9.38 -28.06 9.71
N ASN A 213 -9.59 -29.37 9.57
CA ASN A 213 -9.56 -30.30 10.70
C ASN A 213 -8.12 -30.46 11.24
N GLN A 214 -7.11 -30.49 10.36
CA GLN A 214 -5.70 -30.45 10.75
C GLN A 214 -5.37 -29.14 11.44
N SER A 215 -5.85 -28.01 10.92
CA SER A 215 -5.66 -26.67 11.49
C SER A 215 -6.42 -26.51 12.82
N GLN A 216 -7.58 -27.14 13.00
CA GLN A 216 -8.30 -27.20 14.28
C GLN A 216 -7.64 -28.16 15.28
N LEU A 217 -7.08 -29.29 14.84
CA LEU A 217 -6.26 -30.18 15.67
C LEU A 217 -4.94 -29.51 16.08
N ILE A 218 -4.32 -28.76 15.17
CA ILE A 218 -3.13 -27.93 15.42
C ILE A 218 -3.50 -26.77 16.36
N ALA A 219 -4.63 -26.10 16.16
CA ALA A 219 -5.10 -25.03 17.05
C ALA A 219 -5.47 -25.55 18.44
N GLN A 220 -6.07 -26.75 18.55
CA GLN A 220 -6.33 -27.43 19.82
C GLN A 220 -5.04 -27.89 20.53
N ALA A 221 -4.04 -28.35 19.77
CA ALA A 221 -2.71 -28.66 20.30
C ALA A 221 -1.97 -27.40 20.79
N LEU A 222 -2.12 -26.27 20.07
CA LEU A 222 -1.48 -24.99 20.39
C LEU A 222 -2.15 -24.27 21.57
N THR A 223 -3.44 -24.50 21.84
CA THR A 223 -4.13 -23.98 23.05
C THR A 223 -3.70 -24.66 24.35
N GLN A 224 -2.99 -25.80 24.32
CA GLN A 224 -2.56 -26.52 25.52
C GLN A 224 -1.19 -26.08 26.09
N GLY A 225 -0.57 -25.05 25.52
CA GLY A 225 0.35 -24.18 26.28
C GLY A 225 1.59 -24.85 26.89
N ASP A 226 2.32 -25.64 26.11
CA ASP A 226 3.71 -26.01 26.44
C ASP A 226 4.56 -25.96 25.17
N PHE A 227 5.06 -24.76 24.81
CA PHE A 227 5.99 -24.59 23.70
C PHE A 227 7.37 -25.03 24.18
N GLY A 228 7.82 -26.21 23.76
CA GLY A 228 9.16 -26.70 24.04
C GLY A 228 10.27 -25.69 23.69
N THR A 229 11.43 -25.85 24.32
CA THR A 229 12.56 -24.92 24.23
C THR A 229 13.01 -24.69 22.77
N PRO A 230 13.20 -23.44 22.31
CA PRO A 230 13.67 -23.17 20.95
C PRO A 230 15.02 -23.86 20.68
N VAL A 231 15.11 -24.63 19.60
CA VAL A 231 16.36 -25.26 19.19
C VAL A 231 17.22 -24.24 18.44
N THR A 232 18.39 -23.92 18.99
CA THR A 232 19.39 -23.06 18.36
C THR A 232 19.88 -23.67 17.05
N ARG A 233 19.99 -22.85 16.00
CA ARG A 233 20.47 -23.26 14.67
C ARG A 233 21.55 -22.33 14.15
N TYR A 234 22.14 -22.70 13.02
CA TYR A 234 23.01 -21.86 12.22
C TYR A 234 22.42 -21.70 10.82
N SER A 235 22.30 -20.46 10.37
CA SER A 235 21.99 -20.17 8.98
C SER A 235 23.27 -20.18 8.18
N GLU A 236 23.32 -20.96 7.10
CA GLU A 236 24.41 -20.99 6.15
C GLU A 236 23.88 -20.55 4.78
N VAL A 237 24.51 -19.54 4.20
CA VAL A 237 24.23 -19.10 2.83
C VAL A 237 25.48 -19.28 1.99
N ARG A 238 25.37 -20.04 0.90
CA ARG A 238 26.46 -20.31 -0.04
C ARG A 238 26.16 -19.73 -1.41
N PHE A 239 27.11 -18.99 -1.95
CA PHE A 239 27.03 -18.45 -3.31
C PHE A 239 28.43 -18.17 -3.87
N PRO A 240 28.66 -18.15 -5.20
CA PRO A 240 29.96 -17.83 -5.76
C PRO A 240 30.42 -16.42 -5.40
N ALA A 241 31.70 -16.26 -5.03
CA ALA A 241 32.29 -14.96 -4.76
C ALA A 241 32.48 -14.10 -6.02
N GLN A 242 32.58 -14.75 -7.18
CA GLN A 242 32.83 -14.11 -8.46
C GLN A 242 31.98 -14.75 -9.56
N MET A 243 31.47 -13.94 -10.48
CA MET A 243 30.68 -14.36 -11.62
C MET A 243 30.98 -13.50 -12.87
N SER A 244 30.61 -14.00 -14.04
CA SER A 244 30.57 -13.22 -15.27
C SER A 244 29.17 -12.68 -15.54
N VAL A 245 29.08 -11.54 -16.24
CA VAL A 245 27.78 -11.03 -16.72
C VAL A 245 27.05 -12.10 -17.54
N GLY A 246 25.77 -12.33 -17.24
CA GLY A 246 24.91 -13.35 -17.83
C GLY A 246 25.13 -14.78 -17.30
N GLN A 247 26.15 -15.03 -16.48
CA GLN A 247 26.37 -16.34 -15.89
C GLN A 247 25.31 -16.65 -14.84
N GLN A 248 24.82 -17.89 -14.83
CA GLN A 248 23.85 -18.38 -13.85
C GLN A 248 24.56 -19.15 -12.72
N ALA A 249 24.08 -18.97 -11.50
CA ALA A 249 24.53 -19.73 -10.33
C ALA A 249 23.38 -19.95 -9.34
N THR A 250 23.49 -21.02 -8.55
CA THR A 250 22.55 -21.32 -7.47
C THR A 250 23.08 -20.77 -6.15
N LEU A 251 22.26 -19.99 -5.47
CA LEU A 251 22.43 -19.63 -4.07
C LEU A 251 21.71 -20.67 -3.21
N GLU A 252 22.46 -21.30 -2.31
CA GLU A 252 21.97 -22.35 -1.42
C GLU A 252 21.84 -21.78 0.00
N VAL A 253 20.69 -22.00 0.64
CA VAL A 253 20.42 -21.60 2.02
C VAL A 253 20.07 -22.83 2.86
N ASN A 254 20.80 -23.01 3.96
CA ASN A 254 20.63 -24.10 4.92
C ASN A 254 20.44 -23.58 6.34
N LEU A 255 19.63 -24.26 7.14
CA LEU A 255 19.47 -24.02 8.58
C LEU A 255 19.88 -25.29 9.35
N THR A 256 21.12 -25.31 9.85
CA THR A 256 21.77 -26.49 10.45
C THR A 256 21.73 -26.48 11.97
N LEU A 257 21.76 -27.66 12.60
CA LEU A 257 21.85 -27.82 14.06
C LEU A 257 23.26 -27.65 14.60
N GLN A 258 24.28 -27.83 13.76
CA GLN A 258 25.68 -27.70 14.12
C GLN A 258 26.35 -26.59 13.33
N GLU A 259 27.33 -25.94 13.98
CA GLU A 259 28.21 -24.98 13.33
C GLU A 259 29.15 -25.74 12.37
N LEU A 260 28.94 -25.57 11.07
CA LEU A 260 29.87 -26.07 10.06
C LEU A 260 31.10 -25.16 10.04
N THR A 261 32.09 -25.40 10.89
CA THR A 261 33.42 -24.80 10.68
C THR A 261 34.13 -25.52 9.54
N ALA A 262 35.01 -24.79 8.83
CA ALA A 262 35.79 -25.31 7.70
C ALA A 262 36.73 -26.50 8.03
N SER A 263 36.68 -27.03 9.24
CA SER A 263 37.42 -28.20 9.69
C SER A 263 36.70 -28.93 10.84
N GLY A 264 35.75 -29.81 10.50
CA GLY A 264 35.35 -30.91 11.38
C GLY A 264 34.11 -30.68 12.25
N ILE A 265 33.26 -31.71 12.22
CA ILE A 265 31.98 -31.87 12.92
C ILE A 265 32.19 -31.87 14.44
N THR A 266 31.36 -31.15 15.21
CA THR A 266 31.21 -31.36 16.66
C THR A 266 29.78 -31.80 16.98
N THR A 267 29.67 -32.90 17.73
CA THR A 267 28.41 -33.57 18.10
C THR A 267 27.48 -32.68 18.93
N PRO A 268 26.14 -32.82 18.76
CA PRO A 268 25.16 -31.97 19.42
C PRO A 268 24.98 -32.38 20.90
N PRO A 269 24.64 -31.45 21.81
CA PRO A 269 24.21 -31.82 23.14
C PRO A 269 22.83 -32.49 23.08
N SER A 270 22.71 -33.63 23.76
CA SER A 270 21.47 -34.38 23.93
C SER A 270 20.58 -33.77 25.02
N GLN A 271 19.34 -33.42 24.70
CA GLN A 271 18.14 -33.83 25.46
C GLN A 271 16.84 -33.39 24.77
N ALA A 272 15.89 -34.33 24.72
CA ALA A 272 14.55 -34.31 24.10
C ALA A 272 13.49 -33.59 25.00
N TRP A 273 12.28 -33.18 24.57
CA TRP A 273 11.27 -33.81 23.70
C TRP A 273 10.23 -32.81 23.09
N LEU A 274 9.72 -33.21 21.91
CA LEU A 274 8.39 -33.10 21.23
C LEU A 274 7.64 -31.77 20.91
N ASP A 275 7.30 -31.69 19.62
CA ASP A 275 6.35 -30.87 18.83
C ASP A 275 6.51 -29.34 18.77
N HIS A 276 6.99 -28.86 17.61
CA HIS A 276 6.20 -28.10 16.61
C HIS A 276 7.03 -27.84 15.33
N LEU A 277 6.39 -27.94 14.16
CA LEU A 277 6.89 -27.43 12.88
C LEU A 277 7.05 -25.92 12.99
N ALA A 278 8.29 -25.43 13.02
CA ALA A 278 8.55 -24.00 12.91
C ALA A 278 8.92 -23.72 11.44
N SER A 279 8.03 -23.11 10.68
CA SER A 279 8.38 -22.65 9.33
C SER A 279 9.24 -21.39 9.41
N VAL A 280 10.20 -21.29 8.50
CA VAL A 280 10.99 -20.08 8.27
C VAL A 280 10.79 -19.65 6.83
N THR A 281 10.40 -18.40 6.66
CA THR A 281 10.31 -17.74 5.36
C THR A 281 11.66 -17.09 5.06
N VAL A 282 12.26 -17.45 3.94
CA VAL A 282 13.53 -16.92 3.47
C VAL A 282 13.27 -16.03 2.27
N ASN A 283 13.66 -14.76 2.35
CA ASN A 283 13.50 -13.79 1.29
C ASN A 283 14.86 -13.29 0.77
N LEU A 284 15.02 -13.32 -0.55
CA LEU A 284 16.23 -12.99 -1.28
C LEU A 284 16.10 -11.63 -1.97
N SER A 285 17.03 -10.72 -1.69
CA SER A 285 17.18 -9.45 -2.42
C SER A 285 18.57 -9.38 -3.05
N ALA A 286 18.61 -9.25 -4.38
CA ALA A 286 19.83 -9.26 -5.18
C ALA A 286 19.72 -8.28 -6.36
N PRO A 287 19.78 -6.95 -6.13
CA PRO A 287 19.53 -5.93 -7.17
C PRO A 287 20.48 -6.00 -8.37
N GLY A 288 21.72 -6.49 -8.19
CA GLY A 288 22.68 -6.74 -9.28
C GLY A 288 22.44 -8.00 -10.11
N PHE A 289 21.36 -8.74 -9.82
CA PHE A 289 21.09 -10.05 -10.39
C PHE A 289 19.66 -10.14 -10.92
N GLU A 290 19.48 -10.96 -11.97
CA GLU A 290 18.18 -11.46 -12.37
C GLU A 290 17.82 -12.66 -11.53
N LEU A 291 16.65 -12.63 -10.89
CA LEU A 291 16.12 -13.77 -10.16
C LEU A 291 15.35 -14.67 -11.13
N LEU A 292 15.84 -15.89 -11.33
CA LEU A 292 15.24 -16.91 -12.19
C LEU A 292 14.37 -17.90 -11.40
N SER A 293 14.35 -17.76 -10.08
CA SER A 293 13.48 -18.47 -9.14
C SER A 293 12.71 -17.46 -8.30
N PRO A 294 11.58 -17.85 -7.66
CA PRO A 294 10.87 -16.97 -6.74
C PRO A 294 11.79 -16.37 -5.66
N PRO A 295 11.69 -15.06 -5.37
CA PRO A 295 12.54 -14.38 -4.38
C PRO A 295 12.28 -14.85 -2.95
N THR A 296 11.07 -15.36 -2.68
CA THR A 296 10.69 -15.90 -1.37
C THR A 296 10.46 -17.41 -1.45
N GLN A 297 11.02 -18.15 -0.50
CA GLN A 297 10.75 -19.58 -0.28
C GLN A 297 10.55 -19.86 1.20
N MET A 298 9.83 -20.93 1.53
CA MET A 298 9.58 -21.35 2.91
C MET A 298 10.24 -22.70 3.18
N VAL A 299 10.79 -22.88 4.38
CA VAL A 299 11.33 -24.15 4.85
C VAL A 299 10.75 -24.55 6.19
N GLU A 300 10.35 -25.82 6.32
CA GLU A 300 9.92 -26.40 7.58
C GLU A 300 11.12 -26.85 8.40
N LEU A 301 11.15 -26.48 9.69
CA LEU A 301 12.18 -26.92 10.61
C LEU A 301 11.68 -28.08 11.48
N TYR A 302 12.54 -29.09 11.59
CA TYR A 302 12.33 -30.27 12.43
C TYR A 302 13.39 -30.31 13.54
N PRO A 303 13.01 -30.53 14.81
CA PRO A 303 13.89 -30.33 15.96
C PRO A 303 15.17 -31.18 15.96
N ASP A 304 15.17 -32.29 15.24
CA ASP A 304 16.19 -33.33 15.26
C ASP A 304 17.06 -33.41 13.98
N ARG A 305 16.81 -32.54 12.99
CA ARG A 305 17.55 -32.54 11.73
C ARG A 305 17.77 -31.14 11.15
N ASP A 306 18.75 -31.06 10.26
CA ASP A 306 18.99 -29.90 9.41
C ASP A 306 17.80 -29.68 8.46
N SER A 307 17.62 -28.44 8.01
CA SER A 307 16.59 -28.12 7.02
C SER A 307 16.89 -28.74 5.66
N THR A 308 15.88 -28.95 4.84
CA THR A 308 16.10 -29.16 3.40
C THR A 308 16.72 -27.88 2.80
N PRO A 309 17.74 -27.98 1.93
CA PRO A 309 18.34 -26.81 1.29
C PRO A 309 17.33 -26.05 0.43
N LEU A 310 17.28 -24.73 0.59
CA LEU A 310 16.57 -23.84 -0.32
C LEU A 310 17.53 -23.37 -1.41
N ASN A 311 17.07 -23.43 -2.66
CA ASN A 311 17.88 -23.10 -3.82
C ASN A 311 17.25 -21.94 -4.58
N PHE A 312 18.02 -20.87 -4.76
CA PHE A 312 17.64 -19.72 -5.56
C PHE A 312 18.54 -19.63 -6.79
N LEU A 313 17.95 -19.51 -7.98
CA LEU A 313 18.70 -19.41 -9.23
C LEU A 313 18.82 -17.93 -9.62
N LEU A 314 20.05 -17.46 -9.79
CA LEU A 314 20.37 -16.08 -10.13
C LEU A 314 21.22 -15.99 -11.41
N ALA A 315 21.05 -14.92 -12.19
CA ALA A 315 21.97 -14.54 -13.27
C ALA A 315 22.56 -13.15 -13.03
N ALA A 316 23.88 -12.99 -13.20
CA ALA A 316 24.54 -11.69 -12.96
C ALA A 316 24.21 -10.68 -14.08
N ARG A 317 23.86 -9.43 -13.74
CA ARG A 317 23.43 -8.41 -14.72
C ARG A 317 24.49 -7.36 -15.04
N TYR A 318 25.14 -6.81 -14.03
CA TYR A 318 26.01 -5.64 -14.17
C TYR A 318 27.42 -5.96 -13.67
N GLU A 319 28.43 -5.39 -14.32
CA GLU A 319 29.81 -5.45 -13.81
C GLU A 319 29.94 -4.59 -12.55
N GLY A 320 30.65 -5.11 -11.56
CA GLY A 320 30.86 -4.38 -10.31
C GLY A 320 30.85 -5.27 -9.07
N GLU A 321 30.97 -4.62 -7.91
CA GLU A 321 30.73 -5.27 -6.62
C GLU A 321 29.24 -5.25 -6.31
N GLU A 322 28.61 -6.41 -6.43
CA GLU A 322 27.19 -6.60 -6.14
C GLU A 322 27.00 -7.25 -4.76
N SER A 323 25.83 -7.03 -4.17
CA SER A 323 25.46 -7.65 -2.89
C SER A 323 24.23 -8.52 -3.03
N VAL A 324 24.30 -9.71 -2.45
CA VAL A 324 23.16 -10.62 -2.31
C VAL A 324 22.80 -10.70 -0.85
N SER A 325 21.53 -10.47 -0.52
CA SER A 325 21.05 -10.43 0.86
C SER A 325 19.93 -11.43 1.06
N VAL A 326 20.04 -12.20 2.14
CA VAL A 326 19.11 -13.26 2.52
C VAL A 326 18.53 -12.93 3.88
N SER A 327 17.26 -12.59 3.92
CA SER A 327 16.53 -12.30 5.15
C SER A 327 15.68 -13.48 5.59
N PHE A 328 15.63 -13.71 6.90
CA PHE A 328 14.92 -14.82 7.50
C PHE A 328 13.79 -14.27 8.38
N TRP A 329 12.61 -14.83 8.20
CA TRP A 329 11.40 -14.43 8.88
C TRP A 329 10.74 -15.64 9.51
N GLN A 330 10.26 -15.49 10.74
CA GLN A 330 9.59 -16.56 11.47
C GLN A 330 8.38 -15.99 12.19
N ARG A 331 7.20 -16.57 11.96
CA ARG A 331 5.92 -16.11 12.54
C ARG A 331 5.68 -14.60 12.32
N GLY A 332 5.99 -14.12 11.11
CA GLY A 332 5.87 -12.71 10.76
C GLY A 332 6.91 -11.78 11.39
N LYS A 333 7.95 -12.28 12.03
CA LYS A 333 9.00 -11.43 12.58
C LYS A 333 10.31 -11.59 11.86
N PHE A 334 11.00 -10.48 11.69
CA PHE A 334 12.37 -10.49 11.22
C PHE A 334 13.26 -11.20 12.25
N VAL A 335 14.06 -12.15 11.77
CA VAL A 335 15.02 -12.90 12.61
C VAL A 335 16.44 -12.41 12.36
N GLN A 336 16.87 -12.45 11.10
CA GLN A 336 18.20 -11.98 10.72
C GLN A 336 18.28 -11.70 9.21
N CYS A 337 19.34 -11.02 8.80
CA CYS A 337 19.72 -10.85 7.41
C CYS A 337 21.21 -11.19 7.23
N LEU A 338 21.51 -12.09 6.31
CA LEU A 338 22.88 -12.36 5.86
C LEU A 338 23.14 -11.63 4.56
N LYS A 339 24.38 -11.18 4.38
CA LYS A 339 24.84 -10.49 3.17
C LYS A 339 26.08 -11.17 2.63
N LEU A 340 26.13 -11.30 1.31
CA LEU A 340 27.28 -11.76 0.57
C LEU A 340 27.67 -10.67 -0.44
N LYS A 341 28.98 -10.45 -0.59
CA LYS A 341 29.53 -9.61 -1.64
C LYS A 341 29.98 -10.50 -2.79
N VAL A 342 29.59 -10.14 -4.00
CA VAL A 342 29.87 -10.88 -5.24
C VAL A 342 30.48 -9.93 -6.24
N VAL A 343 31.63 -10.29 -6.82
CA VAL A 343 32.27 -9.48 -7.86
C VAL A 343 31.85 -10.00 -9.22
N VAL A 344 31.21 -9.15 -10.03
CA VAL A 344 30.79 -9.48 -11.38
C VAL A 344 31.74 -8.85 -12.40
N THR A 345 32.22 -9.63 -13.36
CA THR A 345 33.19 -9.19 -14.38
C THR A 345 32.72 -9.46 -15.81
N ALA A 346 33.29 -8.75 -16.79
CA ALA A 346 32.95 -8.88 -18.21
C ALA A 346 33.33 -10.25 -18.85
N ALA A 347 34.41 -10.87 -18.35
CA ALA A 347 35.07 -12.03 -18.97
C ALA A 347 34.67 -13.34 -18.26
N PRO A 348 34.75 -14.52 -18.91
CA PRO A 348 34.42 -15.80 -18.29
C PRO A 348 35.22 -16.03 -17.00
N SER A 349 34.52 -16.26 -15.89
CA SER A 349 35.13 -16.45 -14.57
C SER A 349 35.87 -17.79 -14.50
N ALA A 350 36.89 -17.84 -13.64
CA ALA A 350 37.47 -19.10 -13.15
C ALA A 350 36.38 -19.93 -12.41
N PRO A 351 36.65 -21.16 -11.90
CA PRO A 351 35.59 -21.98 -11.28
C PRO A 351 34.86 -21.19 -10.19
N LEU A 352 33.53 -21.38 -10.10
CA LEU A 352 32.68 -20.75 -9.10
C LEU A 352 33.16 -21.19 -7.70
N ILE A 353 33.98 -20.37 -7.05
CA ILE A 353 34.42 -20.62 -5.67
C ILE A 353 33.31 -20.11 -4.75
N PRO A 354 32.58 -20.99 -4.04
CA PRO A 354 31.53 -20.56 -3.13
C PRO A 354 32.13 -19.92 -1.89
N ILE A 355 31.57 -18.78 -1.49
CA ILE A 355 31.72 -18.22 -0.14
C ILE A 355 30.53 -18.66 0.70
N SER A 356 30.77 -18.86 1.99
CA SER A 356 29.73 -19.20 2.97
C SER A 356 29.64 -18.08 4.01
N ASN A 357 28.42 -17.64 4.30
CA ASN A 357 28.15 -16.79 5.46
C ASN A 357 27.34 -17.61 6.47
N ILE A 358 27.93 -17.84 7.65
CA ILE A 358 27.34 -18.64 8.73
C ILE A 358 27.08 -17.72 9.92
N ALA A 359 25.86 -17.75 10.44
CA ALA A 359 25.50 -17.01 11.64
C ALA A 359 24.55 -17.81 12.53
N LEU A 360 24.60 -17.51 13.82
CA LEU A 360 23.68 -18.06 14.81
C LEU A 360 22.25 -17.59 14.50
N PHE A 361 21.38 -18.56 14.23
CA PHE A 361 19.96 -18.33 14.03
C PHE A 361 19.26 -18.39 15.39
N LYS A 362 18.88 -17.22 15.91
CA LYS A 362 18.07 -17.10 17.13
C LYS A 362 16.59 -17.08 16.75
N PRO A 363 15.78 -18.04 17.20
CA PRO A 363 14.35 -18.05 16.88
C PRO A 363 13.66 -16.75 17.30
N ALA A 364 12.63 -16.35 16.54
CA ALA A 364 11.86 -15.16 16.87
C ALA A 364 11.21 -15.32 18.25
N ASP A 365 11.24 -14.24 19.05
CA ASP A 365 10.54 -14.20 20.34
C ASP A 365 9.05 -14.52 20.13
N THR A 366 8.48 -15.28 21.06
CA THR A 366 7.08 -15.71 21.03
C THR A 366 6.15 -14.79 21.83
N HIS A 367 6.70 -13.89 22.64
CA HIS A 367 5.93 -13.03 23.55
C HIS A 367 5.45 -11.72 22.92
N THR A 368 6.09 -11.27 21.85
CA THR A 368 5.68 -10.07 21.10
C THR A 368 4.76 -10.42 19.91
N THR A 369 3.88 -9.52 19.48
CA THR A 369 3.00 -9.74 18.30
C THR A 369 3.66 -9.19 17.03
N PRO A 370 3.61 -9.89 15.89
CA PRO A 370 4.03 -9.31 14.61
C PRO A 370 3.08 -8.17 14.17
N PRO A 371 3.48 -7.35 13.18
CA PRO A 371 2.55 -6.43 12.50
C PRO A 371 1.36 -7.19 11.91
N ASP A 372 0.16 -6.58 11.93
CA ASP A 372 -1.07 -7.21 11.43
C ASP A 372 -1.00 -7.48 9.92
N VAL A 373 -0.35 -6.57 9.19
CA VAL A 373 -0.13 -6.68 7.74
C VAL A 373 1.32 -6.38 7.41
N GLN A 374 1.91 -7.19 6.56
CA GLN A 374 3.21 -6.92 5.96
C GLN A 374 3.09 -6.96 4.44
N ILE A 375 3.45 -5.86 3.79
CA ILE A 375 3.48 -5.74 2.34
C ILE A 375 4.93 -5.82 1.91
N TYR A 376 5.24 -6.81 1.08
CA TYR A 376 6.54 -6.99 0.47
C TYR A 376 6.48 -6.45 -0.95
N LEU A 377 7.41 -5.57 -1.28
CA LEU A 377 7.58 -5.01 -2.61
C LEU A 377 9.01 -5.25 -3.11
N ASP A 378 9.12 -6.07 -4.15
CA ASP A 378 10.37 -6.24 -4.87
C ASP A 378 10.29 -5.50 -6.21
N SER A 379 11.13 -4.47 -6.36
CA SER A 379 11.30 -3.69 -7.58
C SER A 379 12.49 -4.20 -8.39
N SER A 380 12.29 -4.39 -9.69
CA SER A 380 13.32 -4.79 -10.65
C SER A 380 13.25 -3.92 -11.89
N TYR A 381 14.28 -3.08 -12.10
CA TYR A 381 14.40 -2.25 -13.29
C TYR A 381 15.13 -3.00 -14.42
N SER A 382 14.65 -2.81 -15.65
CA SER A 382 15.26 -3.35 -16.86
C SER A 382 15.70 -2.21 -17.77
N ALA A 383 17.00 -1.90 -17.76
CA ALA A 383 17.59 -0.89 -18.62
C ALA A 383 17.40 -1.16 -20.13
N LEU A 384 17.19 -2.42 -20.53
CA LEU A 384 16.93 -2.81 -21.92
C LEU A 384 15.55 -2.37 -22.40
N THR A 385 14.56 -2.44 -21.51
CA THR A 385 13.16 -2.10 -21.83
C THR A 385 12.78 -0.70 -21.36
N GLY A 386 13.56 -0.11 -20.45
CA GLY A 386 13.24 1.13 -19.76
C GLY A 386 12.10 0.97 -18.75
N LYS A 387 11.77 -0.25 -18.32
CA LYS A 387 10.63 -0.55 -17.47
C LYS A 387 11.03 -1.10 -16.12
N THR A 388 10.20 -0.84 -15.10
CA THR A 388 10.33 -1.41 -13.77
C THR A 388 9.19 -2.38 -13.50
N LEU A 389 9.50 -3.61 -13.09
CA LEU A 389 8.53 -4.54 -12.55
C LEU A 389 8.48 -4.39 -11.02
N LEU A 390 7.29 -4.15 -10.49
CA LEU A 390 6.98 -4.18 -9.07
C LEU A 390 6.21 -5.47 -8.76
N ASP A 391 6.77 -6.33 -7.92
CA ASP A 391 6.13 -7.56 -7.46
C ASP A 391 5.69 -7.43 -6.00
N PHE A 392 4.40 -7.66 -5.75
CA PHE A 392 3.79 -7.48 -4.45
C PHE A 392 3.43 -8.84 -3.84
N SER A 393 3.70 -8.98 -2.55
CA SER A 393 3.12 -10.05 -1.74
C SER A 393 2.73 -9.54 -0.37
N VAL A 394 1.75 -10.20 0.26
CA VAL A 394 1.20 -9.78 1.54
C VAL A 394 1.20 -10.96 2.51
N ASP A 395 1.66 -10.69 3.72
CA ASP A 395 1.40 -11.53 4.90
C ASP A 395 0.33 -10.82 5.75
N TYR A 396 -0.77 -11.51 6.07
CA TYR A 396 -1.83 -11.01 6.95
C TYR A 396 -1.96 -11.91 8.19
N PHE A 397 -2.08 -11.29 9.37
CA PHE A 397 -2.10 -11.95 10.68
C PHE A 397 -3.40 -11.64 11.41
N ASP A 398 -4.23 -12.68 11.63
CA ASP A 398 -5.45 -12.57 12.43
C ASP A 398 -5.22 -13.10 13.86
N GLY A 399 -4.42 -12.36 14.63
CA GLY A 399 -4.25 -12.54 16.08
C GLY A 399 -3.44 -13.75 16.56
N HIS A 400 -3.34 -14.86 15.80
CA HIS A 400 -2.67 -16.08 16.25
C HIS A 400 -1.87 -16.84 15.18
N TYR A 401 -2.12 -16.61 13.88
CA TYR A 401 -1.50 -17.39 12.80
C TYR A 401 -1.13 -16.50 11.61
N GLN A 402 0.05 -16.78 11.01
CA GLN A 402 0.39 -16.28 9.69
C GLN A 402 -0.49 -16.99 8.66
N ILE A 403 -1.28 -16.22 7.91
CA ILE A 403 -1.79 -16.73 6.64
C ILE A 403 -0.59 -16.71 5.68
N LEU A 404 -0.31 -17.86 5.05
CA LEU A 404 0.70 -18.06 4.00
C LEU A 404 0.93 -16.80 3.16
N ARG A 405 2.19 -16.43 2.87
CA ARG A 405 2.50 -15.29 2.00
C ARG A 405 1.73 -15.38 0.69
N GLU A 406 0.78 -14.47 0.50
CA GLU A 406 -0.06 -14.46 -0.69
C GLU A 406 0.54 -13.51 -1.73
N PRO A 407 0.78 -13.96 -2.97
CA PRO A 407 1.11 -13.05 -4.06
C PRO A 407 -0.02 -12.04 -4.22
N ALA A 408 0.29 -10.75 -4.20
CA ALA A 408 -0.67 -9.65 -4.26
C ALA A 408 -0.64 -8.90 -5.60
N GLY A 409 -0.02 -9.51 -6.61
CA GLY A 409 -0.03 -9.03 -7.99
C GLY A 409 1.28 -8.36 -8.39
N GLN A 410 1.39 -8.09 -9.68
CA GLN A 410 2.55 -7.44 -10.28
C GLN A 410 2.09 -6.19 -11.05
N LEU A 411 2.97 -5.20 -11.13
CA LEU A 411 2.75 -3.98 -11.86
C LEU A 411 3.99 -3.61 -12.66
N GLU A 412 3.82 -3.26 -13.93
CA GLU A 412 4.89 -2.76 -14.77
C GLU A 412 4.78 -1.24 -14.90
N LEU A 413 5.88 -0.54 -14.66
CA LEU A 413 6.00 0.91 -14.75
C LEU A 413 6.94 1.31 -15.89
N ASP A 414 6.60 2.40 -16.59
CA ASP A 414 7.49 3.03 -17.56
C ASP A 414 8.49 3.94 -16.82
N GLY A 415 9.74 3.49 -16.69
CA GLY A 415 10.81 4.17 -15.96
C GLY A 415 11.02 3.68 -14.52
N GLU A 416 12.01 4.26 -13.85
CA GLU A 416 12.31 3.97 -12.44
C GLU A 416 11.33 4.71 -11.51
N PRO A 417 10.88 4.08 -10.40
CA PRO A 417 10.00 4.72 -9.42
C PRO A 417 10.52 6.08 -8.95
N ARG A 418 11.83 6.18 -8.72
CA ARG A 418 12.52 7.42 -8.39
C ARG A 418 12.16 8.57 -9.32
N THR A 419 12.36 8.39 -10.63
CA THR A 419 12.13 9.43 -11.64
C THR A 419 10.66 9.81 -11.71
N ILE A 420 9.77 8.82 -11.54
CA ILE A 420 8.33 9.06 -11.58
C ILE A 420 7.87 9.92 -10.39
N PHE A 421 8.35 9.60 -9.19
CA PHE A 421 8.01 10.36 -7.97
C PHE A 421 8.79 11.66 -7.83
N GLU A 422 9.95 11.81 -8.47
CA GLU A 422 10.65 13.09 -8.57
C GLU A 422 9.77 14.14 -9.27
N GLY A 423 9.13 13.78 -10.39
CA GLY A 423 8.18 14.66 -11.07
C GLY A 423 6.97 15.04 -10.20
N LEU A 424 6.57 14.18 -9.25
CA LEU A 424 5.54 14.50 -8.28
C LEU A 424 6.00 15.58 -7.30
N PHE A 425 7.18 15.40 -6.70
CA PHE A 425 7.73 16.36 -5.74
C PHE A 425 8.04 17.71 -6.39
N GLU A 426 8.56 17.72 -7.63
CA GLU A 426 8.76 18.96 -8.40
C GLU A 426 7.45 19.70 -8.67
N ARG A 427 6.36 18.97 -8.95
CA ARG A 427 5.03 19.57 -9.11
C ARG A 427 4.55 20.23 -7.82
N LEU A 428 4.72 19.57 -6.67
CA LEU A 428 4.35 20.13 -5.36
C LEU A 428 5.16 21.40 -5.05
N HIS A 429 6.48 21.36 -5.27
CA HIS A 429 7.35 22.51 -5.11
C HIS A 429 6.89 23.68 -5.99
N ARG A 430 6.63 23.43 -7.28
CA ARG A 430 6.20 24.45 -8.24
C ARG A 430 4.87 25.11 -7.85
N LEU A 431 3.89 24.31 -7.43
CA LEU A 431 2.59 24.83 -6.98
C LEU A 431 2.74 25.78 -5.78
N GLY A 432 3.63 25.45 -4.84
CA GLY A 432 3.96 26.34 -3.72
C GLY A 432 4.62 27.65 -4.19
N ALA A 433 5.59 27.54 -5.11
CA ALA A 433 6.34 28.68 -5.63
C ALA A 433 5.48 29.66 -6.46
N GLU A 434 4.63 29.15 -7.36
CA GLU A 434 3.75 29.96 -8.21
C GLU A 434 2.77 30.79 -7.39
N ARG A 435 2.11 30.20 -6.39
CA ARG A 435 1.18 30.92 -5.50
C ARG A 435 1.88 31.99 -4.68
N LYS A 436 3.09 31.71 -4.17
CA LYS A 436 3.93 32.70 -3.48
C LYS A 436 4.25 33.89 -4.39
N ALA A 437 4.55 33.65 -5.67
CA ALA A 437 4.82 34.70 -6.66
C ALA A 437 3.58 35.55 -7.00
N GLU A 438 2.38 34.96 -6.97
CA GLU A 438 1.09 35.65 -7.16
C GLU A 438 0.64 36.47 -5.93
N GLY A 439 1.42 36.47 -4.84
CA GLY A 439 1.09 37.16 -3.59
C GLY A 439 -0.05 36.50 -2.82
N GLN A 440 -0.39 35.24 -3.12
CA GLN A 440 -1.39 34.46 -2.41
C GLN A 440 -0.71 33.35 -1.61
N PRO A 441 -0.91 33.26 -0.28
CA PRO A 441 -0.44 32.10 0.46
C PRO A 441 -1.20 30.87 -0.05
N LEU A 442 -0.48 29.78 -0.31
CA LEU A 442 -1.13 28.50 -0.55
C LEU A 442 -1.90 28.12 0.72
N ARG A 443 -3.23 27.97 0.62
CA ARG A 443 -4.05 27.56 1.76
C ARG A 443 -3.84 26.07 2.01
N GLY A 444 -3.63 25.71 3.27
CA GLY A 444 -3.40 24.32 3.66
C GLY A 444 -4.52 23.35 3.21
N GLU A 445 -5.78 23.81 3.23
CA GLU A 445 -6.92 23.03 2.72
C GLU A 445 -6.81 22.70 1.22
N GLU A 446 -6.40 23.67 0.39
CA GLU A 446 -6.22 23.46 -1.05
C GLU A 446 -5.10 22.44 -1.30
N MET A 447 -4.05 22.48 -0.48
CA MET A 447 -2.97 21.51 -0.57
C MET A 447 -3.41 20.10 -0.15
N LEU A 448 -4.18 19.97 0.94
CA LEU A 448 -4.70 18.66 1.37
C LEU A 448 -5.58 18.02 0.29
N VAL A 449 -6.37 18.82 -0.43
CA VAL A 449 -7.15 18.34 -1.58
C VAL A 449 -6.23 17.83 -2.70
N GLU A 450 -5.16 18.57 -3.01
CA GLU A 450 -4.19 18.14 -4.04
C GLU A 450 -3.43 16.87 -3.63
N LEU A 451 -2.98 16.79 -2.37
CA LEU A 451 -2.33 15.60 -1.82
C LEU A 451 -3.28 14.39 -1.82
N ALA A 452 -4.57 14.58 -1.55
CA ALA A 452 -5.55 13.51 -1.66
C ALA A 452 -5.72 13.02 -3.11
N ARG A 453 -5.74 13.92 -4.10
CA ARG A 453 -5.78 13.54 -5.53
C ARG A 453 -4.53 12.76 -5.94
N ILE A 454 -3.35 13.22 -5.50
CA ILE A 454 -2.07 12.52 -5.69
C ILE A 454 -2.15 11.13 -5.06
N GLY A 455 -2.61 11.05 -3.81
CA GLY A 455 -2.77 9.80 -3.08
C GLY A 455 -3.72 8.81 -3.74
N GLN A 456 -4.82 9.29 -4.31
CA GLN A 456 -5.76 8.47 -5.05
C GLN A 456 -5.12 7.92 -6.32
N LYS A 457 -4.31 8.74 -7.00
CA LYS A 457 -3.54 8.30 -8.16
C LYS A 457 -2.49 7.26 -7.78
N ILE A 458 -1.82 7.41 -6.64
CA ILE A 458 -0.91 6.38 -6.10
C ILE A 458 -1.66 5.08 -5.88
N TYR A 459 -2.82 5.12 -5.20
CA TYR A 459 -3.63 3.93 -4.99
C TYR A 459 -4.13 3.30 -6.30
N GLN A 460 -4.52 4.10 -7.28
CA GLN A 460 -5.02 3.59 -8.56
C GLN A 460 -3.93 2.96 -9.41
N ASP A 461 -2.81 3.67 -9.56
CA ASP A 461 -1.76 3.33 -10.52
C ASP A 461 -0.74 2.35 -9.92
N TYR A 462 -0.53 2.35 -8.60
CA TYR A 462 0.54 1.57 -7.94
C TYR A 462 0.05 0.38 -7.10
N PHE A 463 -1.26 0.23 -6.89
CA PHE A 463 -1.81 -0.97 -6.25
C PHE A 463 -2.44 -1.86 -7.32
N PRO A 464 -1.88 -3.05 -7.59
CA PRO A 464 -2.55 -4.05 -8.43
C PRO A 464 -3.94 -4.39 -7.88
N GLU A 465 -4.88 -4.76 -8.76
CA GLU A 465 -6.24 -5.14 -8.34
C GLU A 465 -6.28 -6.24 -7.27
N LYS A 466 -5.30 -7.17 -7.33
CA LYS A 466 -5.16 -8.21 -6.32
C LYS A 466 -4.75 -7.64 -4.96
N LEU A 467 -3.83 -6.68 -4.90
CA LEU A 467 -3.47 -5.96 -3.67
C LEU A 467 -4.63 -5.14 -3.13
N LYS A 468 -5.42 -4.48 -4.00
CA LYS A 468 -6.65 -3.77 -3.62
C LYS A 468 -7.66 -4.73 -2.99
N ALA A 469 -7.87 -5.90 -3.61
CA ALA A 469 -8.73 -6.95 -3.07
C ALA A 469 -8.25 -7.45 -1.70
N THR A 470 -6.95 -7.71 -1.54
CA THR A 470 -6.35 -8.09 -0.25
C THR A 470 -6.50 -6.97 0.79
N TYR A 471 -6.34 -5.70 0.41
CA TYR A 471 -6.60 -4.57 1.30
C TYR A 471 -8.06 -4.55 1.80
N ARG A 472 -9.04 -4.81 0.93
CA ARG A 472 -10.46 -4.86 1.31
C ARG A 472 -10.76 -5.90 2.38
N THR A 473 -10.00 -7.00 2.45
CA THR A 473 -10.20 -8.05 3.45
C THR A 473 -9.69 -7.66 4.83
N PHE A 474 -8.48 -7.11 4.94
CA PHE A 474 -7.86 -6.84 6.24
C PHE A 474 -8.13 -5.44 6.81
N ARG A 475 -8.55 -4.47 6.00
CA ARG A 475 -8.67 -3.05 6.42
C ARG A 475 -9.63 -2.79 7.59
N GLN A 476 -10.47 -3.77 7.94
CA GLN A 476 -11.42 -3.65 9.05
C GLN A 476 -10.81 -4.01 10.41
N SER A 477 -9.84 -4.92 10.42
CA SER A 477 -9.26 -5.55 11.61
C SER A 477 -7.80 -5.16 11.82
N ALA A 478 -7.05 -4.97 10.74
CA ALA A 478 -5.65 -4.56 10.80
C ALA A 478 -5.50 -3.14 11.34
N LYS A 479 -4.52 -2.95 12.22
CA LYS A 479 -4.16 -1.64 12.78
C LYS A 479 -2.75 -1.24 12.36
N THR A 480 -1.86 -2.21 12.24
CA THR A 480 -0.44 -2.03 11.99
C THR A 480 -0.04 -2.59 10.62
N MET A 481 0.73 -1.81 9.87
CA MET A 481 1.19 -2.16 8.54
C MET A 481 2.67 -1.87 8.40
N LEU A 482 3.44 -2.88 8.00
CA LEU A 482 4.85 -2.77 7.70
C LEU A 482 5.09 -3.00 6.20
N ILE A 483 5.67 -2.02 5.52
CA ILE A 483 6.00 -2.10 4.09
C ILE A 483 7.49 -2.38 3.94
N ILE A 484 7.84 -3.57 3.45
CA ILE A 484 9.21 -4.03 3.26
C ILE A 484 9.52 -3.97 1.77
N SER A 485 10.47 -3.12 1.38
CA SER A 485 10.69 -2.80 -0.02
C SER A 485 12.16 -2.60 -0.34
N ASN A 486 12.65 -3.02 -1.52
CA ASN A 486 13.94 -2.52 -2.04
C ASN A 486 13.82 -1.14 -2.72
N GLU A 487 12.59 -0.61 -2.81
CA GLU A 487 12.20 0.66 -3.40
C GLU A 487 11.93 1.69 -2.26
N PRO A 488 12.73 2.76 -2.15
CA PRO A 488 12.60 3.76 -1.08
C PRO A 488 11.79 5.02 -1.44
N TRP A 489 11.37 5.20 -2.70
CA TRP A 489 10.85 6.48 -3.22
C TRP A 489 9.33 6.57 -3.28
N ILE A 490 8.59 5.45 -3.33
CA ILE A 490 7.12 5.49 -3.29
C ILE A 490 6.69 6.11 -1.95
N PRO A 491 5.90 7.20 -1.94
CA PRO A 491 5.47 7.87 -0.73
C PRO A 491 4.19 7.22 -0.19
N TRP A 492 4.32 6.04 0.43
CA TRP A 492 3.20 5.24 0.91
C TRP A 492 2.25 6.01 1.84
N GLU A 493 2.79 6.93 2.64
CA GLU A 493 2.04 7.79 3.55
C GLU A 493 1.01 8.67 2.84
N LEU A 494 1.28 9.02 1.57
CA LEU A 494 0.37 9.78 0.73
C LEU A 494 -0.71 8.93 0.07
N THR A 495 -0.60 7.60 0.09
CA THR A 495 -1.63 6.72 -0.52
C THR A 495 -2.98 7.06 0.08
N TYR A 496 -3.96 7.43 -0.76
CA TYR A 496 -5.29 7.80 -0.32
C TYR A 496 -6.28 6.77 -0.79
N PHE A 497 -6.89 6.05 0.15
CA PHE A 497 -7.86 5.02 -0.16
C PHE A 497 -9.19 5.64 -0.54
N HIS A 498 -9.64 5.31 -1.73
CA HIS A 498 -10.98 5.64 -2.20
C HIS A 498 -11.43 4.53 -3.15
N ASP A 499 -12.09 3.53 -2.57
CA ASP A 499 -12.60 2.40 -3.30
C ASP A 499 -14.00 2.72 -3.82
N ARG A 500 -14.16 2.72 -5.14
CA ARG A 500 -15.43 3.11 -5.78
C ARG A 500 -16.46 2.01 -5.70
N ASP A 501 -16.03 0.77 -5.45
CA ASP A 501 -16.89 -0.40 -5.32
C ASP A 501 -17.52 -0.50 -3.92
N ASP A 502 -16.99 0.27 -2.95
CA ASP A 502 -17.53 0.32 -1.59
C ASP A 502 -18.88 1.03 -1.53
N SER A 503 -19.75 0.56 -0.63
CA SER A 503 -20.95 1.31 -0.25
C SER A 503 -20.58 2.68 0.33
N GLN A 504 -21.47 3.66 0.24
CA GLN A 504 -21.23 5.00 0.80
C GLN A 504 -20.81 4.96 2.29
N GLU A 505 -21.39 4.03 3.07
CA GLU A 505 -21.03 3.83 4.48
C GLU A 505 -19.58 3.35 4.66
N LEU A 506 -19.14 2.41 3.82
CA LEU A 506 -17.77 1.90 3.83
C LEU A 506 -16.78 2.95 3.31
N GLN A 507 -17.16 3.70 2.27
CA GLN A 507 -16.38 4.83 1.80
C GLN A 507 -16.21 5.89 2.89
N ASP A 508 -17.28 6.29 3.58
CA ASP A 508 -17.19 7.29 4.65
C ASP A 508 -16.34 6.82 5.83
N ARG A 509 -16.30 5.51 6.10
CA ARG A 509 -15.50 4.90 7.16
C ARG A 509 -14.01 4.81 6.80
N TYR A 510 -13.71 4.32 5.59
CA TYR A 510 -12.34 3.94 5.20
C TYR A 510 -11.65 4.92 4.26
N LYS A 511 -12.33 5.95 3.74
CA LYS A 511 -11.67 7.04 3.00
C LYS A 511 -10.65 7.75 3.88
N GLY A 512 -9.50 8.04 3.32
CA GLY A 512 -8.43 8.76 4.01
C GLY A 512 -7.04 8.32 3.55
N PHE A 513 -6.04 8.96 4.11
CA PHE A 513 -4.66 8.59 3.86
C PHE A 513 -4.29 7.28 4.57
N LEU A 514 -3.38 6.50 4.01
CA LEU A 514 -2.92 5.24 4.59
C LEU A 514 -2.41 5.44 6.03
N CYS A 515 -1.57 6.46 6.23
CA CYS A 515 -1.00 6.80 7.54
C CYS A 515 -2.00 7.46 8.52
N GLU A 516 -3.18 7.86 8.04
CA GLU A 516 -4.30 8.30 8.88
C GLU A 516 -5.05 7.10 9.48
N LYS A 517 -5.14 5.99 8.72
CA LYS A 517 -5.96 4.83 9.11
C LYS A 517 -5.17 3.74 9.81
N PHE A 518 -3.89 3.62 9.50
CA PHE A 518 -3.03 2.57 10.01
C PHE A 518 -1.78 3.15 10.68
N VAL A 519 -1.25 2.41 11.64
CA VAL A 519 0.11 2.55 12.12
C VAL A 519 1.04 2.02 11.02
N VAL A 520 1.57 2.92 10.21
CA VAL A 520 2.40 2.57 9.05
C VAL A 520 3.88 2.74 9.39
N SER A 521 4.67 1.72 9.08
CA SER A 521 6.12 1.84 8.98
C SER A 521 6.64 1.20 7.69
N ARG A 522 7.86 1.56 7.34
CA ARG A 522 8.60 1.06 6.19
C ARG A 522 9.84 0.32 6.64
N TRP A 523 10.39 -0.50 5.78
CA TRP A 523 11.72 -1.03 5.93
C TRP A 523 12.36 -1.30 4.58
N LEU A 524 13.67 -1.07 4.48
CA LEU A 524 14.39 -1.46 3.29
C LEU A 524 14.73 -2.94 3.38
N SER A 525 14.25 -3.70 2.38
CA SER A 525 14.64 -5.09 2.20
C SER A 525 16.17 -5.19 2.22
N ALA A 526 16.70 -6.33 2.66
CA ALA A 526 18.13 -6.53 2.84
C ALA A 526 18.80 -5.71 3.97
N THR A 527 18.07 -5.13 4.93
CA THR A 527 18.69 -4.48 6.11
C THR A 527 18.22 -5.10 7.42
N SER A 528 19.06 -5.07 8.46
CA SER A 528 18.77 -5.69 9.75
C SER A 528 17.83 -4.84 10.59
N MET A 529 16.69 -5.40 10.97
CA MET A 529 15.68 -4.74 11.80
C MET A 529 15.83 -5.16 13.27
N LEU A 530 15.66 -4.23 14.20
CA LEU A 530 15.69 -4.51 15.65
C LEU A 530 14.28 -4.35 16.26
N GLY A 531 13.90 -5.28 17.13
CA GLY A 531 12.65 -5.23 17.91
C GLY A 531 12.76 -4.46 19.23
N GLU A 532 13.96 -4.28 19.78
CA GLU A 532 14.20 -3.43 20.94
C GLU A 532 15.36 -2.48 20.63
N ILE A 533 15.15 -1.19 20.88
CA ILE A 533 16.12 -0.14 20.57
C ILE A 533 16.63 0.47 21.88
N PRO A 534 17.93 0.29 22.22
CA PRO A 534 18.48 0.88 23.42
C PRO A 534 18.57 2.41 23.28
N LEU A 535 18.09 3.14 24.30
CA LEU A 535 18.23 4.59 24.38
C LEU A 535 18.90 4.98 25.69
N SER A 536 20.20 5.23 25.63
CA SER A 536 20.99 5.68 26.79
C SER A 536 21.57 7.09 26.62
N THR A 537 21.85 7.51 25.39
CA THR A 537 22.47 8.80 25.11
C THR A 537 21.96 9.33 23.77
N ALA A 538 21.63 10.62 23.73
CA ALA A 538 21.14 11.34 22.56
C ALA A 538 22.12 12.45 22.15
N CYS A 539 22.32 12.61 20.85
CA CYS A 539 23.06 13.71 20.24
C CYS A 539 22.06 14.58 19.46
N CYS A 540 21.99 15.87 19.78
CA CYS A 540 21.06 16.79 19.10
C CYS A 540 21.85 17.80 18.26
N VAL A 541 21.43 17.96 17.00
CA VAL A 541 21.98 18.93 16.06
C VAL A 541 20.86 19.90 15.69
N ILE A 542 20.87 21.07 16.33
CA ILE A 542 19.83 22.09 16.19
C ILE A 542 20.53 23.44 15.98
N PRO A 543 20.43 24.06 14.79
CA PRO A 543 21.02 25.38 14.53
C PRO A 543 20.35 26.44 15.42
N SER A 544 21.11 27.48 15.78
CA SER A 544 20.64 28.54 16.68
C SER A 544 19.43 29.35 16.16
N THR A 545 19.16 29.28 14.86
CA THR A 545 18.04 29.97 14.18
C THR A 545 16.70 29.26 14.31
N PHE A 546 16.67 28.02 14.81
CA PHE A 546 15.47 27.22 15.00
C PHE A 546 14.98 27.27 16.44
N SER A 547 13.68 27.02 16.66
CA SER A 547 13.13 26.88 18.02
C SER A 547 13.90 25.80 18.78
N ARG A 548 14.26 26.10 20.03
CA ARG A 548 14.88 25.16 20.95
C ARG A 548 13.86 24.35 21.76
N GLU A 549 12.56 24.55 21.55
CA GLU A 549 11.50 23.76 22.20
C GLU A 549 11.65 22.22 22.03
N PRO A 550 12.16 21.68 20.89
CA PRO A 550 12.50 20.27 20.81
C PRO A 550 13.53 19.83 21.88
N LEU A 551 14.49 20.69 22.23
CA LEU A 551 15.49 20.43 23.31
C LEU A 551 14.86 20.46 24.69
N GLU A 552 13.85 21.30 24.93
CA GLU A 552 13.11 21.37 26.21
C GLU A 552 12.31 20.08 26.43
N SER A 553 11.76 19.50 25.36
CA SER A 553 11.14 18.17 25.39
C SER A 553 12.13 17.04 25.74
N PHE A 554 13.42 17.24 25.42
CA PHE A 554 14.51 16.36 25.87
C PHE A 554 14.92 16.62 27.34
N GLU A 555 14.65 17.80 27.90
CA GLU A 555 14.86 18.07 29.32
C GLU A 555 13.81 17.36 30.20
N ASP A 556 12.57 17.22 29.71
CA ASP A 556 11.52 16.39 30.35
C ASP A 556 11.92 14.90 30.37
N LEU A 557 12.54 14.41 29.29
CA LEU A 557 13.19 13.09 29.18
C LEU A 557 14.23 12.82 30.28
N ARG A 558 14.78 13.86 30.91
CA ARG A 558 15.73 13.76 32.02
C ARG A 558 15.06 13.79 33.39
N GLN A 559 13.87 14.40 33.51
CA GLN A 559 13.15 14.59 34.76
C GLN A 559 12.32 13.36 35.17
N ASP A 560 11.91 12.51 34.22
CA ASP A 560 11.08 11.33 34.46
C ASP A 560 11.87 10.04 34.85
N GLY A 561 13.15 10.20 35.24
CA GLY A 561 14.00 9.10 35.71
C GLY A 561 14.72 8.30 34.61
N SER A 562 14.43 8.56 33.33
CA SER A 562 15.19 8.05 32.18
C SER A 562 16.62 8.62 32.16
N LYS A 563 17.63 7.73 32.16
CA LYS A 563 19.07 8.09 32.16
C LYS A 563 19.58 8.55 30.79
N VAL A 564 18.79 9.24 29.98
CA VAL A 564 19.22 9.66 28.64
C VAL A 564 20.16 10.86 28.74
N GLN A 565 21.44 10.65 28.48
CA GLN A 565 22.40 11.75 28.44
C GLN A 565 22.26 12.53 27.14
N ILE A 566 21.99 13.83 27.19
CA ILE A 566 22.00 14.69 26.00
C ILE A 566 23.42 15.24 25.83
N LEU A 567 24.03 14.95 24.68
CA LEU A 567 25.30 15.50 24.27
C LEU A 567 25.04 16.76 23.44
N THR A 568 25.04 17.92 24.07
CA THR A 568 24.93 19.22 23.39
C THR A 568 26.30 19.91 23.38
N PRO A 569 26.86 20.12 22.19
CA PRO A 569 27.11 21.50 21.78
C PRO A 569 26.44 21.80 20.44
N ALA A 570 26.34 23.08 20.09
CA ALA A 570 26.16 23.44 18.68
C ALA A 570 27.26 22.70 17.89
N LEU A 571 26.87 21.89 16.92
CA LEU A 571 27.78 21.26 15.97
C LEU A 571 27.68 22.06 14.68
N PRO A 572 28.23 23.30 14.65
CA PRO A 572 27.93 24.24 13.58
C PRO A 572 28.53 23.82 12.25
N THR A 573 29.52 22.91 12.26
CA THR A 573 30.27 22.49 11.08
C THR A 573 30.13 20.98 10.83
N LYS A 574 30.20 20.61 9.55
CA LYS A 574 30.14 19.23 9.08
C LYS A 574 31.28 18.39 9.65
N ALA A 575 32.48 18.97 9.72
CA ALA A 575 33.65 18.29 10.28
C ALA A 575 33.44 17.88 11.75
N LEU A 576 32.87 18.78 12.58
CA LEU A 576 32.60 18.48 14.00
C LEU A 576 31.52 17.41 14.16
N LEU A 577 30.49 17.45 13.31
CA LEU A 577 29.42 16.45 13.31
C LEU A 577 29.96 15.06 12.92
N LEU A 578 30.72 14.97 11.83
CA LEU A 578 31.31 13.71 11.38
C LEU A 578 32.35 13.17 12.37
N GLU A 579 33.13 14.05 13.01
CA GLU A 579 34.03 13.66 14.10
C GLU A 579 33.25 13.07 15.29
N ARG A 580 32.14 13.70 15.68
CA ARG A 580 31.26 13.21 16.75
C ARG A 580 30.65 11.85 16.40
N LEU A 581 30.13 11.69 15.18
CA LEU A 581 29.61 10.43 14.66
C LEU A 581 30.68 9.34 14.69
N GLY A 582 31.91 9.64 14.25
CA GLY A 582 33.02 8.68 14.26
C GLY A 582 33.50 8.29 15.66
N ARG A 583 33.38 9.19 16.66
CA ARG A 583 33.64 8.87 18.08
C ARG A 583 32.51 8.04 18.69
N GLY A 584 31.28 8.22 18.21
CA GLY A 584 30.09 7.54 18.72
C GLY A 584 29.71 7.98 20.14
N GLY A 585 29.18 7.04 20.93
CA GLY A 585 28.77 7.27 22.32
C GLY A 585 27.33 7.75 22.49
N PHE A 586 26.51 7.65 21.45
CA PHE A 586 25.07 7.90 21.50
C PHE A 586 24.31 6.80 20.75
N ASN A 587 23.03 6.65 21.08
CA ASN A 587 22.11 5.73 20.41
C ASN A 587 20.99 6.47 19.67
N LEU A 588 20.89 7.79 19.84
CA LEU A 588 19.97 8.67 19.14
C LEU A 588 20.73 9.85 18.52
N LEU A 589 20.51 10.13 17.23
CA LEU A 589 20.85 11.41 16.63
C LEU A 589 19.56 12.12 16.18
N HIS A 590 19.25 13.24 16.83
CA HIS A 590 18.16 14.12 16.42
C HIS A 590 18.75 15.29 15.65
N PHE A 591 18.36 15.42 14.39
CA PHE A 591 18.74 16.52 13.51
C PHE A 591 17.51 17.37 13.20
N THR A 592 17.65 18.69 13.36
CA THR A 592 16.65 19.68 12.93
C THR A 592 17.34 20.70 12.05
N GLY A 593 16.78 21.00 10.88
CA GLY A 593 17.30 22.05 10.03
C GLY A 593 16.64 22.11 8.66
N SER A 594 16.94 23.18 7.92
CA SER A 594 16.44 23.36 6.55
C SER A 594 17.17 22.47 5.57
N VAL A 595 16.48 22.10 4.50
CA VAL A 595 17.04 21.43 3.33
C VAL A 595 17.99 22.38 2.60
N GLY A 596 19.12 21.84 2.15
CA GLY A 596 20.11 22.60 1.38
C GLY A 596 19.73 22.77 -0.09
N THR A 597 20.52 23.58 -0.79
CA THR A 597 20.24 24.04 -2.17
C THR A 597 21.06 23.29 -3.23
N THR A 598 21.87 22.33 -2.80
CA THR A 598 22.80 21.59 -3.67
C THR A 598 22.09 20.62 -4.62
N LEU A 599 21.79 21.18 -5.80
CA LEU A 599 21.48 20.63 -7.14
C LEU A 599 20.29 19.64 -7.30
N PRO A 600 19.44 19.85 -8.34
CA PRO A 600 18.29 18.99 -8.64
C PRO A 600 18.64 17.54 -9.02
N ASN A 601 19.87 17.26 -9.44
CA ASN A 601 20.30 15.95 -9.95
C ASN A 601 21.03 15.05 -8.95
N SER A 602 21.14 15.44 -7.67
CA SER A 602 21.73 14.56 -6.66
C SER A 602 20.64 13.66 -6.03
N ASP A 603 20.98 12.40 -5.79
CA ASP A 603 20.16 11.36 -5.13
C ASP A 603 19.85 11.69 -3.65
N HIS A 604 20.19 12.91 -3.23
CA HIS A 604 20.56 13.26 -1.88
C HIS A 604 20.17 14.70 -1.59
N SER A 605 19.00 14.91 -0.98
CA SER A 605 18.73 16.20 -0.33
C SER A 605 19.74 16.38 0.79
N SER A 606 20.34 17.56 0.87
CA SER A 606 21.24 17.90 1.97
C SER A 606 20.48 18.56 3.12
N PHE A 607 21.05 18.53 4.31
CA PHE A 607 20.61 19.37 5.42
C PHE A 607 21.63 20.47 5.68
N ARG A 608 21.17 21.70 5.86
CA ARG A 608 22.02 22.86 6.12
C ARG A 608 22.39 22.92 7.61
N LEU A 609 23.69 23.06 7.87
CA LEU A 609 24.26 23.29 9.19
C LEU A 609 24.33 24.79 9.52
N GLU A 610 24.57 25.12 10.79
CA GLU A 610 24.58 26.50 11.29
C GLU A 610 25.60 27.40 10.56
N ASN A 611 26.75 26.86 10.16
CA ASN A 611 27.75 27.62 9.39
C ASN A 611 27.45 27.71 7.88
N GLY A 612 26.31 27.17 7.43
CA GLY A 612 25.91 27.14 6.02
C GLY A 612 26.48 25.95 5.22
N GLU A 613 27.31 25.09 5.82
CA GLU A 613 27.71 23.83 5.18
C GLU A 613 26.51 22.90 5.01
N GLU A 614 26.57 22.06 3.98
CA GLU A 614 25.52 21.10 3.67
C GLU A 614 25.98 19.67 3.99
N LEU A 615 25.15 18.96 4.76
CA LEU A 615 25.33 17.57 5.14
C LEU A 615 24.54 16.67 4.19
N LEU A 616 25.22 15.73 3.52
CA LEU A 616 24.67 14.76 2.58
C LEU A 616 24.63 13.36 3.22
N PRO A 617 23.76 12.45 2.76
CA PRO A 617 23.79 11.05 3.14
C PRO A 617 25.18 10.42 2.93
N THR A 618 25.81 10.69 1.79
CA THR A 618 27.12 10.12 1.41
C THR A 618 28.25 10.49 2.35
N ASP A 619 28.11 11.54 3.15
CA ASP A 619 29.11 11.93 4.16
C ASP A 619 29.26 10.89 5.28
N PHE A 620 28.25 10.03 5.45
CA PHE A 620 28.26 8.94 6.43
C PHE A 620 29.04 7.72 5.93
N ASP A 621 29.41 7.67 4.65
CA ASP A 621 30.16 6.56 4.04
C ASP A 621 31.65 6.64 4.37
N THR A 622 31.97 6.47 5.66
CA THR A 622 33.36 6.35 6.12
C THR A 622 33.53 5.11 6.99
N PRO A 623 34.69 4.43 6.95
CA PRO A 623 34.92 3.22 7.74
C PRO A 623 34.71 3.40 9.25
N LYS A 624 34.98 4.62 9.76
CA LYS A 624 34.78 4.97 11.17
C LYS A 624 33.29 5.02 11.53
N ILE A 625 32.49 5.71 10.72
CA ILE A 625 31.05 5.86 10.93
C ILE A 625 30.35 4.53 10.70
N GLU A 626 30.65 3.82 9.61
CA GLU A 626 30.12 2.47 9.35
C GLU A 626 30.41 1.52 10.53
N GLY A 627 31.63 1.53 11.06
CA GLY A 627 31.98 0.74 12.23
C GLY A 627 31.17 1.12 13.48
N PHE A 628 30.90 2.41 13.70
CA PHE A 628 30.05 2.87 14.81
C PHE A 628 28.58 2.43 14.63
N LEU A 629 28.01 2.64 13.44
CA LEU A 629 26.62 2.29 13.13
C LEU A 629 26.39 0.78 13.29
N LYS A 630 27.27 -0.07 12.76
CA LYS A 630 27.16 -1.53 12.93
C LYS A 630 27.26 -2.00 14.38
N ARG A 631 28.04 -1.30 15.23
CA ARG A 631 28.23 -1.68 16.64
C ARG A 631 27.11 -1.23 17.55
N THR A 632 26.54 -0.06 17.28
CA THR A 632 25.62 0.62 18.20
C THR A 632 24.19 0.71 17.70
N ALA A 633 24.00 0.47 16.39
CA ALA A 633 22.74 0.54 15.68
C ALA A 633 21.87 1.71 16.14
N PRO A 634 22.35 2.96 16.03
CA PRO A 634 21.62 4.11 16.55
C PRO A 634 20.38 4.38 15.71
N PHE A 635 19.40 5.05 16.30
CA PHE A 635 18.26 5.59 15.57
C PHE A 635 18.47 7.05 15.19
N PHE A 636 17.96 7.42 14.00
CA PHE A 636 18.04 8.77 13.45
C PHE A 636 16.67 9.41 13.38
N PHE A 637 16.60 10.66 13.81
CA PHE A 637 15.46 11.54 13.60
C PHE A 637 15.92 12.70 12.72
N LEU A 638 15.47 12.77 11.47
CA LEU A 638 15.83 13.79 10.48
C LEU A 638 14.64 14.72 10.24
N ASN A 639 14.55 15.79 11.02
CA ASN A 639 13.45 16.75 10.95
C ASN A 639 13.80 17.89 9.99
N GLY A 640 13.30 17.82 8.75
CA GLY A 640 13.44 18.92 7.79
C GLY A 640 12.41 20.00 8.04
N CYS A 641 12.84 21.19 8.45
CA CYS A 641 11.93 22.27 8.79
C CYS A 641 12.45 23.66 8.40
N GLN A 642 11.52 24.60 8.20
CA GLN A 642 11.82 26.00 7.94
C GLN A 642 10.74 26.94 8.52
N ASN A 643 11.16 28.13 8.97
CA ASN A 643 10.32 29.19 9.53
C ASN A 643 9.18 29.70 8.61
N GLU A 644 9.27 29.50 7.28
CA GLU A 644 8.26 29.97 6.31
C GLU A 644 7.63 28.79 5.57
N SER A 645 6.54 28.23 6.12
CA SER A 645 5.86 27.01 5.64
C SER A 645 5.04 27.19 4.35
N THR A 646 5.53 27.98 3.40
CA THR A 646 4.85 28.22 2.11
C THR A 646 5.41 27.39 0.96
N CYS A 647 6.56 26.73 1.14
CA CYS A 647 7.24 25.98 0.09
C CYS A 647 7.40 24.51 0.50
N PHE A 648 6.89 23.60 -0.34
CA PHE A 648 7.01 22.15 -0.18
C PHE A 648 8.37 21.70 -0.71
N GLU A 649 9.45 22.15 -0.07
CA GLU A 649 10.79 21.78 -0.50
C GLU A 649 10.98 20.28 -0.28
N PRO A 650 11.22 19.48 -1.34
CA PRO A 650 11.28 18.04 -1.20
C PRO A 650 12.50 17.61 -0.38
N VAL A 651 12.26 16.81 0.64
CA VAL A 651 13.30 16.07 1.35
C VAL A 651 13.38 14.71 0.68
N LYS A 652 14.44 14.46 -0.08
CA LYS A 652 14.70 13.18 -0.77
C LYS A 652 15.10 12.09 0.24
N LEU A 653 14.22 11.80 1.21
CA LEU A 653 14.45 10.91 2.35
C LEU A 653 14.81 9.48 1.92
N GLY A 654 14.39 9.05 0.73
CA GLY A 654 14.78 7.76 0.17
C GLY A 654 16.30 7.56 0.08
N GLY A 655 17.05 8.61 -0.25
CA GLY A 655 18.53 8.57 -0.28
C GLY A 655 19.13 8.43 1.13
N TRP A 656 18.57 9.13 2.11
CA TRP A 656 18.96 9.01 3.53
C TRP A 656 18.65 7.63 4.09
N ALA A 657 17.45 7.10 3.84
CA ALA A 657 17.03 5.76 4.25
C ALA A 657 17.95 4.69 3.65
N THR A 658 18.22 4.78 2.34
CA THR A 658 19.11 3.86 1.64
C THR A 658 20.50 3.85 2.27
N GLN A 659 21.04 5.03 2.59
CA GLN A 659 22.39 5.12 3.15
C GLN A 659 22.46 4.66 4.62
N LEU A 660 21.62 5.23 5.50
CA LEU A 660 21.72 5.02 6.94
C LEU A 660 21.33 3.58 7.35
N LEU A 661 20.27 3.02 6.74
CA LEU A 661 19.83 1.66 7.04
C LEU A 661 20.82 0.63 6.49
N LYS A 662 21.40 0.88 5.29
CA LYS A 662 22.46 0.02 4.73
C LYS A 662 23.70 -0.02 5.62
N LEU A 663 24.08 1.11 6.23
CA LEU A 663 25.22 1.21 7.13
C LEU A 663 24.97 0.63 8.53
N GLY A 664 23.72 0.30 8.87
CA GLY A 664 23.37 -0.42 10.10
C GLY A 664 22.64 0.40 11.15
N SER A 665 21.99 1.51 10.79
CA SER A 665 21.02 2.15 11.68
C SER A 665 19.85 1.22 11.98
N SER A 666 19.32 1.27 13.21
CA SER A 666 18.18 0.45 13.64
C SER A 666 16.82 1.06 13.31
N LEU A 667 16.76 2.38 13.12
CA LEU A 667 15.54 3.12 12.84
C LEU A 667 15.87 4.48 12.24
N LEU A 668 15.02 4.91 11.30
CA LEU A 668 15.04 6.26 10.76
C LEU A 668 13.62 6.83 10.77
N ILE A 669 13.45 8.04 11.27
CA ILE A 669 12.25 8.84 11.05
C ILE A 669 12.65 10.17 10.42
N GLY A 670 11.88 10.63 9.44
CA GLY A 670 12.12 11.94 8.83
C GLY A 670 10.94 12.41 7.99
N THR A 671 11.06 13.60 7.42
CA THR A 671 9.99 14.19 6.59
C THR A 671 10.27 14.00 5.10
N LEU A 672 9.21 13.93 4.28
CA LEU A 672 9.24 13.88 2.81
C LEU A 672 9.37 15.28 2.17
N TRP A 673 9.04 16.32 2.93
CA TRP A 673 9.24 17.72 2.56
C TRP A 673 9.47 18.57 3.82
N GLU A 674 9.92 19.81 3.66
CA GLU A 674 10.08 20.74 4.79
C GLU A 674 8.74 21.03 5.46
N VAL A 675 8.72 20.92 6.80
CA VAL A 675 7.55 21.25 7.62
C VAL A 675 7.78 22.54 8.43
N ASN A 676 6.70 23.12 8.95
CA ASN A 676 6.80 24.26 9.87
C ASN A 676 7.54 23.86 11.16
N ASP A 677 8.50 24.68 11.60
CA ASP A 677 9.30 24.46 12.82
C ASP A 677 8.46 24.17 14.07
N GLN A 678 7.32 24.83 14.25
CA GLN A 678 6.43 24.62 15.41
C GLN A 678 5.79 23.23 15.38
N LEU A 679 5.21 22.82 14.25
CA LEU A 679 4.61 21.49 14.11
C LEU A 679 5.68 20.40 14.15
N ALA A 680 6.89 20.71 13.67
CA ALA A 680 8.04 19.82 13.74
C ALA A 680 8.46 19.54 15.19
N ALA A 681 8.45 20.58 16.03
CA ALA A 681 8.74 20.48 17.46
C ALA A 681 7.64 19.69 18.20
N GLU A 682 6.37 20.03 17.95
CA GLU A 682 5.22 19.35 18.57
C GLU A 682 5.14 17.86 18.20
N PHE A 683 5.48 17.51 16.96
CA PHE A 683 5.57 16.11 16.54
C PHE A 683 6.65 15.38 17.35
N ALA A 684 7.87 15.94 17.38
CA ALA A 684 8.98 15.33 18.10
C ALA A 684 8.67 15.14 19.59
N ARG A 685 8.07 16.16 20.23
CA ARG A 685 7.66 16.10 21.63
C ARG A 685 6.68 14.96 21.87
N SER A 686 5.57 14.94 21.12
CA SER A 686 4.56 13.87 21.26
C SER A 686 5.16 12.49 20.99
N PHE A 687 5.99 12.34 19.96
CA PHE A 687 6.64 11.08 19.62
C PHE A 687 7.52 10.55 20.77
N TYR A 688 8.37 11.40 21.35
CA TYR A 688 9.24 10.96 22.45
C TYR A 688 8.48 10.68 23.75
N THR A 689 7.45 11.47 24.06
CA THR A 689 6.58 11.22 25.23
C THR A 689 5.95 9.83 25.15
N GLU A 690 5.32 9.48 24.02
CA GLU A 690 4.67 8.17 23.86
C GLU A 690 5.68 7.00 23.95
N LEU A 691 6.89 7.17 23.39
CA LEU A 691 7.94 6.16 23.50
C LEU A 691 8.38 5.90 24.94
N LEU A 692 8.46 6.95 25.77
CA LEU A 692 8.82 6.83 27.18
C LEU A 692 7.70 6.22 28.01
N ASP A 693 6.45 6.48 27.64
CA ASP A 693 5.26 5.80 28.16
C ASP A 693 5.19 4.32 27.73
N GLY A 694 6.23 3.83 27.06
CA GLY A 694 6.43 2.44 26.70
C GLY A 694 5.69 2.03 25.44
N LYS A 695 5.13 2.97 24.66
CA LYS A 695 4.50 2.67 23.36
C LYS A 695 5.52 2.17 22.34
N THR A 696 5.04 1.49 21.30
CA THR A 696 5.90 1.12 20.18
C THR A 696 6.25 2.33 19.33
N PHE A 697 7.31 2.22 18.51
CA PHE A 697 7.67 3.26 17.54
C PHE A 697 6.55 3.54 16.53
N GLY A 698 5.82 2.50 16.11
CA GLY A 698 4.65 2.66 15.28
C GLY A 698 3.55 3.46 15.98
N GLU A 699 3.16 3.05 17.20
CA GLU A 699 2.13 3.74 18.00
C GLU A 699 2.51 5.20 18.25
N ALA A 700 3.74 5.47 18.68
CA ALA A 700 4.23 6.82 18.96
C ALA A 700 4.19 7.71 17.72
N SER A 701 4.62 7.20 16.55
CA SER A 701 4.55 7.93 15.28
C SER A 701 3.10 8.24 14.89
N PHE A 702 2.21 7.24 15.01
CA PHE A 702 0.80 7.41 14.69
C PHE A 702 0.11 8.45 15.58
N ILE A 703 0.36 8.41 16.89
CA ILE A 703 -0.17 9.38 17.85
C ILE A 703 0.37 10.79 17.56
N ALA A 704 1.67 10.93 17.36
CA ALA A 704 2.31 12.22 17.07
C ALA A 704 1.72 12.88 15.81
N ARG A 705 1.48 12.10 14.74
CA ARG A 705 0.80 12.60 13.52
C ARG A 705 -0.59 13.13 13.83
N HIS A 706 -1.40 12.36 14.54
CA HIS A 706 -2.78 12.75 14.87
C HIS A 706 -2.82 13.98 15.77
N TYR A 707 -1.85 14.08 16.68
CA TYR A 707 -1.69 15.22 17.56
C TYR A 707 -1.41 16.51 16.78
N ILE A 708 -0.38 16.52 15.91
CA ILE A 708 -0.08 17.74 15.13
C ILE A 708 -1.15 18.08 14.09
N ARG A 709 -1.86 17.08 13.56
CA ARG A 709 -3.06 17.29 12.74
C ARG A 709 -4.17 17.97 13.52
N ALA A 710 -4.39 17.58 14.78
CA ALA A 710 -5.40 18.22 15.62
C ALA A 710 -5.03 19.67 15.97
N LEU A 711 -3.74 19.96 16.15
CA LEU A 711 -3.23 21.32 16.37
C LEU A 711 -3.43 22.22 15.16
N ASN A 712 -3.18 21.73 13.95
CA ASN A 712 -3.41 22.46 12.72
C ASN A 712 -3.98 21.55 11.61
N PRO A 713 -5.31 21.41 11.52
CA PRO A 713 -5.95 20.48 10.58
C PRO A 713 -5.73 20.79 9.12
N THR A 714 -5.37 22.04 8.80
CA THR A 714 -5.17 22.50 7.43
C THR A 714 -3.73 22.30 6.96
N ASP A 715 -2.77 22.17 7.88
CA ASP A 715 -1.36 21.98 7.53
C ASP A 715 -1.06 20.50 7.25
N PRO A 716 -0.47 20.16 6.09
CA PRO A 716 -0.19 18.78 5.73
C PRO A 716 1.07 18.19 6.40
N ALA A 717 1.75 18.87 7.33
CA ALA A 717 2.97 18.37 8.00
C ALA A 717 2.82 16.95 8.58
N TRP A 718 1.63 16.57 9.05
CA TRP A 718 1.35 15.22 9.57
C TRP A 718 1.45 14.10 8.53
N LEU A 719 1.28 14.43 7.24
CA LEU A 719 1.51 13.52 6.10
C LEU A 719 2.98 13.41 5.71
N ALA A 720 3.80 14.39 6.08
CA ALA A 720 5.20 14.47 5.65
C ALA A 720 6.07 13.42 6.31
N TYR A 721 5.76 13.02 7.54
CA TYR A 721 6.61 12.09 8.29
C TYR A 721 6.63 10.70 7.63
N THR A 722 7.77 10.02 7.73
CA THR A 722 7.97 8.63 7.30
C THR A 722 8.79 7.92 8.36
N LEU A 723 8.34 6.73 8.77
CA LEU A 723 9.01 5.90 9.77
C LEU A 723 9.59 4.64 9.09
N TYR A 724 10.89 4.44 9.19
CA TYR A 724 11.58 3.21 8.88
C TYR A 724 11.93 2.46 10.17
N ALA A 725 11.12 1.47 10.55
CA ALA A 725 11.29 0.68 11.77
C ALA A 725 10.41 -0.59 11.74
N ASP A 726 10.72 -1.55 12.61
CA ASP A 726 9.69 -2.47 13.11
C ASP A 726 8.61 -1.62 13.83
N PRO A 727 7.34 -1.62 13.39
CA PRO A 727 6.31 -0.80 14.03
C PRO A 727 6.00 -1.29 15.45
N GLN A 728 6.37 -2.52 15.79
CA GLN A 728 6.20 -3.11 17.11
C GLN A 728 7.42 -2.93 18.01
N ALA A 729 8.52 -2.36 17.48
CA ALA A 729 9.70 -2.12 18.30
C ALA A 729 9.41 -1.13 19.43
N ARG A 730 10.10 -1.32 20.56
CA ARG A 730 10.01 -0.45 21.73
C ARG A 730 11.39 0.06 22.13
N LEU A 731 11.41 1.10 22.97
CA LEU A 731 12.62 1.44 23.71
C LEU A 731 12.95 0.29 24.66
N ALA A 732 14.21 -0.17 24.63
CA ALA A 732 14.66 -1.21 25.53
C ALA A 732 14.56 -0.71 26.99
N PRO A 733 14.00 -1.50 27.93
CA PRO A 733 13.94 -1.11 29.32
C PRO A 733 15.36 -0.83 29.83
N CYS A 734 15.55 0.33 30.47
CA CYS A 734 16.85 0.73 30.98
C CYS A 734 17.27 -0.26 32.08
N GLU A 735 18.14 -1.23 31.76
CA GLU A 735 18.65 -2.14 32.78
C GLU A 735 19.32 -1.30 33.88
N THR A 736 18.82 -1.45 35.11
CA THR A 736 19.37 -0.82 36.31
C THR A 736 20.79 -1.29 36.66
N SER A 737 21.45 -2.09 35.82
CA SER A 737 22.75 -2.70 36.08
C SER A 737 23.77 -2.50 34.95
N CYS A 738 24.17 -1.26 34.71
CA CYS A 738 25.54 -0.95 34.29
C CYS A 738 26.07 0.14 35.22
N ARG A 739 26.57 -0.28 36.38
CA ARG A 739 27.45 0.50 37.26
C ARG A 739 28.88 0.14 36.96
#